data_AF-A0A9P0PH06-F1
#
_entry.id   AF-A0A9P0PH06-F1
#
_cell.length_a   1.000
_cell.length_b   1.000
_cell.length_c   1.000
_cell.angle_alpha   90.00
_cell.angle_beta   90.00
_cell.angle_gamma   90.00
#
_symmetry.space_group_name_H-M   'P 1'
#
loop_
_entity.id
_entity.type
_entity.pdbx_description
1 polymer ?
#
loop_
_entity_poly.entity_id
_entity_poly.type
_entity_poly.pdbx_seq_one_letter_code
_entity_poly.pdbx_strand_id
1 'polypeptide(L)'
;MSRAAPNMHVQPDSSVVERRLRPIYDWLDIGNNKKALQECDKVLKKTPNLHCAKALKALTLNRMGKEYDSQDILEALVKENPTDDATLQAITLCYREMQELEKVCKLYETAVKSDPRNEELHTHLFMSYVRISDFKSQQQSAMSLYKLKPKNPYYCWAIMSIILQATRGEGSTDPKKRMLLLSLAERMFSKMITDNKIDAEQEVQLYIMILELLEKYEEILAVIDSPLGSKLQSTNIPQTKLKYLKALKKWNEVNLVCKDILIDSIDRWDIWRDYINSVFELMGTTTSDIIVNDECDDNTDAKGDSLETIDDTPEKAHEFICRIVENGTENGYLLRGPYLARFELCSRLSEKDMCSADLLGETIELFIEYFRKFGHKPCCVSDLRVYLNLLNDIKKAELATRLIKDVGISSTTIPQSEHQMQRHICALQLARLCGSHRNLPADHLKALVTALSLHYQHGYQAYGKNLLPTDLGASDPYALIAAHILHDLAQTQNNSEFIILALMLLDSLLKNSPSNFHAKLLAIRLYHLVGGGICAHDMYNSLDVKHLQLDSLGYIHCARLPTTGLFTLCTNLFDTTLKFFASNYKDSSEYLTFSYKFGSFIKMNEFLDFRERLNNSLHYTTVAVDKIVLSLVECMSLETLYTLSIPPKEYNVEWELLRDNHDLNVYMSWDPERIESAPEDWKDTKQLFKQNILFLKLRNFAIQTVAIIVDISLSTDGTRLKHLEILKNTVADWKILFEKAVSENLAPISEQWTDSVTIEDLSQRLEALHLSTSQNIVDNILHSYTIANKELQLILKTKVKMLSNISR
;
A
#
# COMPACT_ATOMS: atom_id res chain seq x y z
N MET A 1 4.70 4.05 -21.61
CA MET A 1 4.63 4.29 -23.08
C MET A 1 4.28 5.76 -23.32
N SER A 2 5.27 6.59 -23.68
CA SER A 2 5.05 8.00 -24.03
C SER A 2 5.11 8.17 -25.55
N ARG A 3 4.06 8.69 -26.17
CA ARG A 3 4.19 9.28 -27.51
C ARG A 3 5.06 10.53 -27.37
N ALA A 4 6.24 10.52 -27.97
CA ALA A 4 6.99 11.75 -28.23
C ALA A 4 6.11 12.66 -29.09
N ALA A 5 5.84 13.88 -28.61
CA ALA A 5 5.10 14.87 -29.36
C ALA A 5 5.92 15.29 -30.61
N PRO A 6 5.28 15.51 -31.77
CA PRO A 6 5.97 15.87 -32.99
C PRO A 6 6.16 17.40 -33.08
N ASN A 7 7.25 17.78 -33.77
CA ASN A 7 7.59 19.11 -34.31
C ASN A 7 8.55 19.97 -33.47
N MET A 8 9.84 19.90 -33.79
CA MET A 8 10.73 21.06 -33.92
C MET A 8 11.72 20.83 -35.08
N HIS A 9 12.09 21.92 -35.77
CA HIS A 9 12.69 21.99 -37.11
C HIS A 9 13.75 20.93 -37.49
N VAL A 10 13.46 20.21 -38.57
CA VAL A 10 14.31 19.19 -39.20
C VAL A 10 15.41 19.84 -40.04
N GLN A 11 16.68 19.63 -39.67
CA GLN A 11 17.79 19.76 -40.61
C GLN A 11 17.76 18.58 -41.61
N PRO A 12 18.11 18.77 -42.90
CA PRO A 12 17.91 17.75 -43.95
C PRO A 12 18.57 16.39 -43.68
N ASP A 13 19.67 16.35 -42.94
CA ASP A 13 20.41 15.11 -42.60
C ASP A 13 19.76 14.28 -41.47
N SER A 14 18.97 14.89 -40.57
CA SER A 14 18.34 14.14 -39.46
C SER A 14 17.26 13.19 -39.94
N SER A 15 16.56 13.55 -41.03
CA SER A 15 15.50 12.76 -41.67
C SER A 15 15.97 11.39 -42.16
N VAL A 16 17.19 11.29 -42.69
CA VAL A 16 17.71 10.04 -43.28
C VAL A 16 18.16 9.08 -42.18
N VAL A 17 18.79 9.61 -41.12
CA VAL A 17 19.21 8.84 -39.95
C VAL A 17 17.99 8.30 -39.20
N GLU A 18 16.97 9.14 -38.98
CA GLU A 18 15.73 8.75 -38.30
C GLU A 18 14.99 7.63 -39.06
N ARG A 19 14.91 7.71 -40.40
CA ARG A 19 14.33 6.63 -41.23
C ARG A 19 15.10 5.31 -41.13
N ARG A 20 16.42 5.36 -40.91
CA ARG A 20 17.26 4.16 -40.75
C ARG A 20 17.14 3.55 -39.35
N LEU A 21 16.90 4.37 -38.33
CA LEU A 21 16.71 3.91 -36.95
C LEU A 21 15.30 3.41 -36.67
N ARG A 22 14.28 3.89 -37.40
CA ARG A 22 12.88 3.50 -37.21
C ARG A 22 12.61 1.99 -37.17
N PRO A 23 13.16 1.15 -38.08
CA PRO A 23 12.99 -0.30 -37.99
C PRO A 23 13.54 -0.90 -36.68
N ILE A 24 14.60 -0.32 -36.11
CA ILE A 24 15.15 -0.76 -34.83
C ILE A 24 14.14 -0.48 -33.71
N TYR A 25 13.58 0.74 -33.67
CA TYR A 25 12.55 1.10 -32.69
C TYR A 25 11.30 0.22 -32.82
N ASP A 26 10.79 0.01 -34.05
CA ASP A 26 9.60 -0.82 -34.28
C ASP A 26 9.81 -2.25 -33.74
N TRP A 27 10.96 -2.87 -33.98
CA TRP A 27 11.25 -4.21 -33.46
C TRP A 27 11.46 -4.24 -31.95
N LEU A 28 12.06 -3.20 -31.37
CA LEU A 28 12.22 -3.07 -29.91
C LEU A 28 10.87 -2.87 -29.22
N ASP A 29 9.94 -2.12 -29.82
CA ASP A 29 8.60 -1.88 -29.31
C ASP A 29 7.72 -3.14 -29.40
N ILE A 30 7.91 -3.94 -30.44
CA ILE A 30 7.29 -5.28 -30.58
C ILE A 30 7.93 -6.31 -29.61
N GLY A 31 9.07 -5.98 -29.00
CA GLY A 31 9.81 -6.87 -28.10
C GLY A 31 10.63 -7.96 -28.82
N ASN A 32 10.79 -7.88 -30.14
CA ASN A 32 11.58 -8.84 -30.91
C ASN A 32 13.06 -8.44 -30.96
N ASN A 33 13.77 -8.69 -29.86
CA ASN A 33 15.16 -8.30 -29.69
C ASN A 33 16.11 -8.94 -30.73
N LYS A 34 15.80 -10.14 -31.23
CA LYS A 34 16.62 -10.80 -32.28
C LYS A 34 16.59 -10.03 -33.60
N LYS A 35 15.41 -9.58 -34.04
CA LYS A 35 15.28 -8.78 -35.26
C LYS A 35 15.81 -7.36 -35.07
N ALA A 36 15.58 -6.76 -33.90
CA ALA A 36 16.17 -5.48 -33.55
C ALA A 36 17.70 -5.52 -33.68
N LEU A 37 18.35 -6.58 -33.18
CA LEU A 37 19.81 -6.75 -33.27
C LEU A 37 20.28 -6.84 -34.73
N GLN A 38 19.55 -7.57 -35.59
CA GLN A 38 19.86 -7.65 -37.02
C GLN A 38 19.75 -6.30 -37.71
N GLU A 39 18.74 -5.49 -37.39
CA GLU A 39 18.62 -4.13 -37.93
C GLU A 39 19.71 -3.20 -37.40
N CYS A 40 20.06 -3.30 -36.11
CA CYS A 40 21.22 -2.59 -35.54
C CYS A 40 22.50 -2.90 -36.33
N ASP A 41 22.80 -4.17 -36.58
CA ASP A 41 23.99 -4.60 -37.32
C ASP A 41 23.94 -4.13 -38.80
N LYS A 42 22.77 -4.12 -39.44
CA LYS A 42 22.62 -3.58 -40.80
C LYS A 42 22.91 -2.08 -40.86
N VAL A 43 22.43 -1.32 -39.88
CA VAL A 43 22.68 0.13 -39.79
C VAL A 43 24.16 0.39 -39.51
N LEU A 44 24.76 -0.32 -38.54
CA LEU A 44 26.17 -0.14 -38.18
C LEU A 44 27.12 -0.58 -39.31
N LYS A 45 26.74 -1.55 -40.16
CA LYS A 45 27.52 -1.88 -41.37
C LYS A 45 27.57 -0.72 -42.38
N LYS A 46 26.50 0.07 -42.49
CA LYS A 46 26.42 1.22 -43.42
C LYS A 46 26.99 2.50 -42.80
N THR A 47 26.80 2.68 -41.50
CA THR A 47 27.22 3.86 -40.73
C THR A 47 27.84 3.42 -39.39
N PRO A 48 29.13 3.03 -39.38
CA PRO A 48 29.78 2.47 -38.19
C PRO A 48 29.87 3.45 -37.01
N ASN A 49 29.93 4.76 -37.28
CA ASN A 49 30.08 5.82 -36.27
C ASN A 49 28.75 6.39 -35.77
N LEU A 50 27.61 5.75 -36.07
CA LEU A 50 26.32 6.23 -35.57
C LEU A 50 26.14 5.82 -34.10
N HIS A 51 26.42 6.75 -33.17
CA HIS A 51 26.39 6.49 -31.73
C HIS A 51 25.02 5.98 -31.25
N CYS A 52 23.92 6.59 -31.70
CA CYS A 52 22.57 6.15 -31.35
C CYS A 52 22.30 4.68 -31.73
N ALA A 53 22.76 4.22 -32.90
CA ALA A 53 22.62 2.81 -33.29
C ALA A 53 23.46 1.86 -32.43
N LYS A 54 24.66 2.28 -32.00
CA LYS A 54 25.47 1.51 -31.04
C LYS A 54 24.78 1.43 -29.67
N ALA A 55 24.18 2.53 -29.20
CA ALA A 55 23.42 2.56 -27.94
C ALA A 55 22.18 1.65 -28.00
N LEU A 56 21.42 1.68 -29.09
CA LEU A 56 20.28 0.77 -29.30
C LEU A 56 20.72 -0.69 -29.43
N LYS A 57 21.89 -0.96 -29.99
CA LYS A 57 22.49 -2.30 -29.99
C LYS A 57 22.78 -2.78 -28.57
N ALA A 58 23.37 -1.92 -27.73
CA ALA A 58 23.59 -2.23 -26.32
C ALA A 58 22.26 -2.54 -25.61
N LEU A 59 21.25 -1.69 -25.77
CA LEU A 59 19.90 -1.93 -25.23
C LEU A 59 19.34 -3.29 -25.64
N THR A 60 19.49 -3.63 -26.93
CA THR A 60 18.99 -4.90 -27.47
C THR A 60 19.72 -6.10 -26.85
N LEU A 61 21.05 -6.00 -26.68
CA LEU A 61 21.87 -7.04 -26.05
C LEU A 61 21.51 -7.21 -24.57
N ASN A 62 21.29 -6.10 -23.86
CA ASN A 62 20.83 -6.11 -22.48
C ASN A 62 19.50 -6.88 -22.35
N ARG A 63 18.51 -6.57 -23.18
CA ARG A 63 17.22 -7.27 -23.23
C ARG A 63 17.30 -8.72 -23.69
N MET A 64 18.43 -9.16 -24.24
CA MET A 64 18.72 -10.55 -24.57
C MET A 64 19.47 -11.30 -23.46
N GLY A 65 19.73 -10.66 -22.31
CA GLY A 65 20.49 -11.22 -21.19
C GLY A 65 22.01 -11.20 -21.38
N LYS A 66 22.52 -10.43 -22.35
CA LYS A 66 23.96 -10.26 -22.62
C LYS A 66 24.46 -8.96 -22.01
N GLU A 67 24.45 -8.90 -20.69
CA GLU A 67 24.74 -7.67 -19.93
C GLU A 67 26.18 -7.19 -20.12
N TYR A 68 27.17 -8.08 -20.07
CA TYR A 68 28.58 -7.75 -20.27
C TYR A 68 28.84 -7.08 -21.63
N ASP A 69 28.38 -7.71 -22.72
CA ASP A 69 28.51 -7.14 -24.08
C ASP A 69 27.84 -5.76 -24.17
N SER A 70 26.70 -5.57 -23.49
CA SER A 70 26.02 -4.28 -23.46
C SER A 70 26.81 -3.23 -22.69
N GLN A 71 27.37 -3.58 -21.52
CA GLN A 71 28.16 -2.66 -20.70
C GLN A 71 29.41 -2.19 -21.45
N ASP A 72 30.14 -3.08 -22.11
CA ASP A 72 31.33 -2.74 -22.90
C ASP A 72 31.03 -1.68 -23.97
N ILE A 73 29.91 -1.83 -24.69
CA ILE A 73 29.48 -0.87 -25.70
C ILE A 73 29.11 0.48 -25.07
N LEU A 74 28.39 0.46 -23.94
CA LEU A 74 27.99 1.69 -23.25
C LEU A 74 29.19 2.46 -22.72
N GLU A 75 30.15 1.80 -22.09
CA GLU A 75 31.36 2.45 -21.58
C GLU A 75 32.20 3.08 -22.69
N ALA A 76 32.32 2.41 -23.83
CA ALA A 76 33.00 2.96 -25.01
C ALA A 76 32.29 4.23 -25.52
N LEU A 77 30.96 4.21 -25.60
CA LEU A 77 30.16 5.36 -26.03
C LEU A 77 30.25 6.55 -25.07
N VAL A 78 30.18 6.30 -23.76
CA VAL A 78 30.24 7.37 -22.75
C VAL A 78 31.59 8.10 -22.80
N LYS A 79 32.69 7.39 -23.10
CA LYS A 79 34.03 7.99 -23.26
C LYS A 79 34.12 8.95 -24.45
N GLU A 80 33.25 8.81 -25.46
CA GLU A 80 33.19 9.69 -26.63
C GLU A 80 32.42 11.00 -26.35
N ASN A 81 31.88 11.20 -25.13
CA ASN A 81 31.15 12.38 -24.67
C ASN A 81 30.00 12.82 -25.61
N PRO A 82 29.00 11.96 -25.87
CA PRO A 82 27.89 12.30 -26.75
C PRO A 82 27.08 13.48 -26.20
N THR A 83 26.66 14.37 -27.09
CA THR A 83 25.79 15.52 -26.76
C THR A 83 24.46 15.50 -27.51
N ASP A 84 24.27 14.59 -28.47
CA ASP A 84 23.03 14.46 -29.22
C ASP A 84 21.95 13.73 -28.41
N ASP A 85 20.73 14.28 -28.40
CA ASP A 85 19.63 13.77 -27.58
C ASP A 85 19.29 12.31 -27.89
N ALA A 86 19.22 11.92 -29.17
CA ALA A 86 18.87 10.55 -29.57
C ALA A 86 19.83 9.49 -28.99
N THR A 87 21.13 9.76 -28.96
CA THR A 87 22.11 8.87 -28.32
C THR A 87 21.99 8.90 -26.80
N LEU A 88 21.87 10.08 -26.20
CA LEU A 88 21.73 10.23 -24.75
C LEU A 88 20.48 9.55 -24.19
N GLN A 89 19.34 9.65 -24.87
CA GLN A 89 18.10 8.95 -24.52
C GLN A 89 18.27 7.43 -24.62
N ALA A 90 18.93 6.93 -25.68
CA ALA A 90 19.17 5.50 -25.84
C ALA A 90 20.08 4.95 -24.72
N ILE A 91 21.17 5.64 -24.37
CA ILE A 91 22.05 5.27 -23.24
C ILE A 91 21.27 5.36 -21.91
N THR A 92 20.48 6.41 -21.73
CA THR A 92 19.63 6.59 -20.54
C THR A 92 18.68 5.41 -20.38
N LEU A 93 18.04 4.95 -21.46
CA LEU A 93 17.15 3.79 -21.43
C LEU A 93 17.88 2.51 -21.03
N CYS A 94 19.11 2.29 -21.51
CA CYS A 94 19.94 1.17 -21.08
C CYS A 94 20.23 1.21 -19.58
N TYR A 95 20.78 2.32 -19.08
CA TYR A 95 21.11 2.43 -17.66
C TYR A 95 19.88 2.34 -16.76
N ARG A 96 18.73 2.81 -17.23
CA ARG A 96 17.45 2.63 -16.52
C ARG A 96 17.01 1.17 -16.45
N GLU A 97 17.19 0.39 -17.51
CA GLU A 97 16.89 -1.04 -17.50
C GLU A 97 17.88 -1.85 -16.66
N MET A 98 19.13 -1.38 -16.56
CA MET A 98 20.18 -1.93 -15.69
C MET A 98 20.11 -1.45 -14.22
N GLN A 99 19.17 -0.57 -13.89
CA GLN A 99 19.05 0.09 -12.56
C GLN A 99 20.27 0.93 -12.14
N GLU A 100 21.09 1.41 -13.08
CA GLU A 100 22.28 2.23 -12.82
C GLU A 100 22.00 3.73 -13.01
N LEU A 101 21.06 4.29 -12.23
CA LEU A 101 20.55 5.65 -12.42
C LEU A 101 21.61 6.75 -12.14
N GLU A 102 22.61 6.46 -11.31
CA GLU A 102 23.71 7.39 -11.01
C GLU A 102 24.60 7.63 -12.24
N LYS A 103 24.74 6.63 -13.12
CA LYS A 103 25.49 6.79 -14.38
C LYS A 103 24.77 7.72 -15.34
N VAL A 104 23.43 7.75 -15.31
CA VAL A 104 22.62 8.71 -16.08
C VAL A 104 22.92 10.15 -15.64
N CYS A 105 23.09 10.40 -14.35
CA CYS A 105 23.43 11.73 -13.85
C CYS A 105 24.81 12.18 -14.39
N LYS A 106 25.83 11.33 -14.28
CA LYS A 106 27.18 11.61 -14.78
C LYS A 106 27.21 11.85 -16.30
N LEU A 107 26.38 11.11 -17.05
CA LEU A 107 26.23 11.28 -18.49
C LEU A 107 25.76 12.70 -18.83
N TYR A 108 24.65 13.15 -18.23
CA TYR A 108 24.12 14.49 -18.50
C TYR A 108 24.97 15.62 -17.91
N GLU A 109 25.66 15.40 -16.78
CA GLU A 109 26.66 16.36 -16.27
C GLU A 109 27.76 16.64 -17.29
N THR A 110 28.22 15.59 -17.98
CA THR A 110 29.26 15.70 -19.01
C THR A 110 28.72 16.37 -20.27
N ALA A 111 27.49 16.01 -20.69
CA ALA A 111 26.83 16.64 -21.82
C ALA A 111 26.59 18.15 -21.60
N VAL A 112 26.13 18.55 -20.41
CA VAL A 112 25.93 19.96 -20.03
C VAL A 112 27.26 20.73 -19.97
N LYS A 113 28.36 20.08 -19.55
CA LYS A 113 29.71 20.71 -19.61
C LYS A 113 30.16 20.96 -21.04
N SER A 114 29.84 20.05 -21.97
CA SER A 114 30.17 20.18 -23.39
C SER A 114 29.32 21.24 -24.11
N ASP A 115 28.02 21.32 -23.81
CA ASP A 115 27.11 22.34 -24.35
C ASP A 115 26.30 23.04 -23.25
N PRO A 116 26.88 24.05 -22.56
CA PRO A 116 26.23 24.71 -21.42
C PRO A 116 25.01 25.55 -21.75
N ARG A 117 24.76 25.88 -23.02
CA ARG A 117 23.65 26.77 -23.44
C ARG A 117 22.39 26.00 -23.81
N ASN A 118 22.44 24.67 -23.84
CA ASN A 118 21.33 23.83 -24.23
C ASN A 118 20.34 23.60 -23.08
N GLU A 119 19.15 24.20 -23.18
CA GLU A 119 18.07 24.11 -22.19
C GLU A 119 17.56 22.67 -21.98
N GLU A 120 17.55 21.85 -23.03
CA GLU A 120 17.08 20.46 -22.98
C GLU A 120 18.04 19.59 -22.16
N LEU A 121 19.36 19.73 -22.36
CA LEU A 121 20.37 19.01 -21.58
C LEU A 121 20.29 19.35 -20.09
N HIS A 122 20.12 20.63 -19.73
CA HIS A 122 19.90 21.04 -18.34
C HIS A 122 18.60 20.47 -17.77
N THR A 123 17.54 20.42 -18.57
CA THR A 123 16.27 19.80 -18.16
C THR A 123 16.43 18.30 -17.93
N HIS A 124 17.14 17.59 -18.79
CA HIS A 124 17.41 16.16 -18.61
C HIS A 124 18.30 15.88 -17.40
N LEU A 125 19.30 16.73 -17.15
CA LEU A 125 20.15 16.66 -15.95
C LEU A 125 19.33 16.86 -14.67
N PHE A 126 18.46 17.87 -14.63
CA PHE A 126 17.54 18.06 -13.51
C PHE A 126 16.69 16.80 -13.29
N MET A 127 16.08 16.28 -14.36
CA MET A 127 15.22 15.09 -14.30
C MET A 127 15.99 13.82 -13.92
N SER A 128 17.29 13.70 -14.20
CA SER A 128 18.10 12.58 -13.70
C SER A 128 18.28 12.68 -12.18
N TYR A 129 18.55 13.87 -11.64
CA TYR A 129 18.63 14.07 -10.18
C TYR A 129 17.28 13.85 -9.48
N VAL A 130 16.15 14.14 -10.14
CA VAL A 130 14.81 13.81 -9.64
C VAL A 130 14.62 12.31 -9.46
N ARG A 131 15.07 11.47 -10.41
CA ARG A 131 14.89 10.01 -10.36
C ARG A 131 15.64 9.34 -9.20
N ILE A 132 16.85 9.84 -8.91
CA ILE A 132 17.68 9.36 -7.79
C ILE A 132 17.40 10.10 -6.47
N SER A 133 16.43 11.01 -6.43
CA SER A 133 16.09 11.79 -5.23
C SER A 133 17.25 12.64 -4.65
N ASP A 134 18.22 13.06 -5.49
CA ASP A 134 19.28 13.98 -5.05
C ASP A 134 18.76 15.42 -5.02
N PHE A 135 18.10 15.78 -3.92
CA PHE A 135 17.44 17.08 -3.75
C PHE A 135 18.41 18.27 -3.76
N LYS A 136 19.69 18.05 -3.42
CA LYS A 136 20.71 19.10 -3.42
C LYS A 136 21.15 19.42 -4.84
N SER A 137 21.44 18.41 -5.63
CA SER A 137 21.79 18.57 -7.04
C SER A 137 20.58 19.04 -7.85
N GLN A 138 19.35 18.61 -7.52
CA GLN A 138 18.12 19.15 -8.10
C GLN A 138 18.01 20.67 -7.92
N GLN A 139 18.16 21.18 -6.69
CA GLN A 139 18.11 22.62 -6.42
C GLN A 139 19.15 23.40 -7.25
N GLN A 140 20.41 22.93 -7.27
CA GLN A 140 21.49 23.60 -7.99
C GLN A 140 21.24 23.60 -9.51
N SER A 141 20.82 22.46 -10.05
CA SER A 141 20.49 22.29 -11.45
C SER A 141 19.31 23.17 -11.87
N ALA A 142 18.22 23.21 -11.08
CA ALA A 142 17.06 24.06 -11.35
C ALA A 142 17.41 25.56 -11.32
N MET A 143 18.24 26.00 -10.37
CA MET A 143 18.72 27.39 -10.32
C MET A 143 19.64 27.75 -11.49
N SER A 144 20.48 26.81 -11.95
CA SER A 144 21.28 26.98 -13.18
C SER A 144 20.38 27.14 -14.41
N LEU A 145 19.37 26.27 -14.54
CA LEU A 145 18.39 26.31 -15.61
C LEU A 145 17.59 27.63 -15.61
N TYR A 146 17.15 28.10 -14.45
CA TYR A 146 16.46 29.38 -14.31
C TYR A 146 17.36 30.59 -14.68
N LYS A 147 18.66 30.54 -14.35
CA LYS A 147 19.61 31.59 -14.76
C LYS A 147 19.83 31.61 -16.27
N LEU A 148 19.84 30.44 -16.92
CA LEU A 148 19.96 30.32 -18.37
C LEU A 148 18.68 30.82 -19.06
N LYS A 149 17.51 30.42 -18.55
CA LYS A 149 16.18 30.75 -19.06
C LYS A 149 15.24 31.08 -17.89
N PRO A 150 14.95 32.37 -17.63
CA PRO A 150 14.10 32.79 -16.52
C PRO A 150 12.61 32.47 -16.73
N LYS A 151 12.23 31.19 -16.65
CA LYS A 151 10.83 30.74 -16.68
C LYS A 151 10.34 30.41 -15.27
N ASN A 152 9.12 30.80 -14.91
CA ASN A 152 8.54 30.55 -13.59
C ASN A 152 8.59 29.08 -13.16
N PRO A 153 8.28 28.08 -14.03
CA PRO A 153 8.35 26.67 -13.63
C PRO A 153 9.71 26.25 -13.11
N TYR A 154 10.82 26.72 -13.70
CA TYR A 154 12.17 26.36 -13.23
C TYR A 154 12.49 26.97 -11.86
N TYR A 155 11.93 28.13 -11.56
CA TYR A 155 12.05 28.71 -10.24
C TYR A 155 11.23 27.91 -9.20
N CYS A 156 10.01 27.51 -9.56
CA CYS A 156 9.20 26.61 -8.73
C CYS A 156 9.86 25.23 -8.54
N TRP A 157 10.56 24.71 -9.55
CA TRP A 157 11.35 23.48 -9.43
C TRP A 157 12.43 23.63 -8.37
N ALA A 158 13.17 24.74 -8.38
CA ALA A 158 14.18 25.01 -7.36
C ALA A 158 13.57 25.11 -5.95
N ILE A 159 12.43 25.81 -5.81
CA ILE A 159 11.70 25.93 -4.54
C ILE A 159 11.25 24.56 -4.04
N MET A 160 10.62 23.75 -4.90
CA MET A 160 10.17 22.41 -4.54
C MET A 160 11.34 21.50 -4.15
N SER A 161 12.48 21.58 -4.84
CA SER A 161 13.69 20.85 -4.46
C SER A 161 14.22 21.26 -3.08
N ILE A 162 14.15 22.56 -2.73
CA ILE A 162 14.49 23.04 -1.37
C ILE A 162 13.54 22.45 -0.33
N ILE A 163 12.24 22.42 -0.62
CA ILE A 163 11.24 21.82 0.27
C ILE A 163 11.55 20.34 0.50
N LEU A 164 11.81 19.56 -0.55
CA LEU A 164 12.18 18.14 -0.42
C LEU A 164 13.49 17.95 0.34
N GLN A 165 14.45 18.86 0.18
CA GLN A 165 15.69 18.84 0.95
C GLN A 165 15.45 19.05 2.45
N ALA A 166 14.47 19.91 2.79
CA ALA A 166 14.06 20.21 4.16
C ALA A 166 13.19 19.12 4.78
N THR A 167 12.40 18.39 3.99
CA THR A 167 11.47 17.36 4.49
C THR A 167 12.02 15.94 4.42
N ARG A 168 12.88 15.63 3.44
CA ARG A 168 13.37 14.26 3.17
C ARG A 168 14.88 14.13 2.97
N GLY A 169 15.57 15.21 2.58
CA GLY A 169 17.03 15.16 2.37
C GLY A 169 17.83 15.12 3.67
N GLU A 170 19.14 15.33 3.57
CA GLU A 170 20.06 15.49 4.72
C GLU A 170 19.68 16.66 5.67
N GLY A 171 18.68 17.47 5.33
CA GLY A 171 18.15 18.54 6.18
C GLY A 171 16.95 18.12 7.03
N SER A 172 16.37 16.94 6.80
CA SER A 172 15.10 16.51 7.41
C SER A 172 15.19 16.25 8.91
N THR A 173 16.31 15.70 9.38
CA THR A 173 16.51 15.31 10.78
C THR A 173 17.01 16.46 11.67
N ASP A 174 17.55 17.54 11.09
CA ASP A 174 18.03 18.73 11.82
C ASP A 174 17.00 19.87 11.74
N PRO A 175 16.30 20.20 12.85
CA PRO A 175 15.30 21.25 12.88
C PRO A 175 15.81 22.62 12.42
N LYS A 176 17.08 22.96 12.72
CA LYS A 176 17.66 24.27 12.33
C LYS A 176 17.88 24.34 10.83
N LYS A 177 18.42 23.28 10.24
CA LYS A 177 18.63 23.17 8.80
C LYS A 177 17.30 23.10 8.05
N ARG A 178 16.32 22.35 8.57
CA ARG A 178 14.94 22.33 8.06
C ARG A 178 14.32 23.73 8.03
N MET A 179 14.33 24.44 9.16
CA MET A 179 13.78 25.80 9.25
C MET A 179 14.50 26.76 8.29
N LEU A 180 15.84 26.73 8.24
CA LEU A 180 16.63 27.57 7.33
C LEU A 180 16.23 27.37 5.85
N LEU A 181 16.06 26.10 5.43
CA LEU A 181 15.67 25.76 4.07
C LEU A 181 14.22 26.19 3.77
N LEU A 182 13.29 25.98 4.69
CA LEU A 182 11.90 26.41 4.53
C LEU A 182 11.78 27.95 4.49
N SER A 183 12.49 28.69 5.35
CA SER A 183 12.53 30.16 5.29
C SER A 183 13.21 30.68 4.01
N LEU A 184 14.16 29.92 3.44
CA LEU A 184 14.70 30.24 2.13
C LEU A 184 13.64 30.07 1.03
N ALA A 185 12.91 28.95 1.05
CA ALA A 185 11.82 28.70 0.10
C ALA A 185 10.72 29.77 0.20
N GLU A 186 10.31 30.13 1.42
CA GLU A 186 9.35 31.20 1.68
C GLU A 186 9.83 32.52 1.08
N ARG A 187 11.04 32.98 1.41
CA ARG A 187 11.60 34.23 0.89
C ARG A 187 11.72 34.23 -0.64
N MET A 188 12.06 33.09 -1.25
CA MET A 188 12.05 32.94 -2.70
C MET A 188 10.64 33.12 -3.27
N PHE A 189 9.63 32.54 -2.61
CA PHE A 189 8.25 32.67 -3.02
C PHE A 189 7.69 34.09 -2.81
N SER A 190 7.96 34.71 -1.66
CA SER A 190 7.58 36.10 -1.39
C SER A 190 8.13 37.05 -2.44
N LYS A 191 9.34 36.79 -2.96
CA LYS A 191 9.91 37.55 -4.08
C LYS A 191 9.10 37.39 -5.37
N MET A 192 8.57 36.20 -5.67
CA MET A 192 7.68 36.01 -6.82
C MET A 192 6.35 36.78 -6.66
N ILE A 193 5.81 36.82 -5.43
CA ILE A 193 4.61 37.60 -5.11
C ILE A 193 4.88 39.08 -5.35
N THR A 194 5.98 39.63 -4.82
CA THR A 194 6.32 41.05 -5.00
C THR A 194 6.60 41.42 -6.45
N ASP A 195 7.15 40.49 -7.24
CA ASP A 195 7.41 40.69 -8.66
C ASP A 195 6.13 40.56 -9.53
N ASN A 196 4.96 40.23 -8.95
CA ASN A 196 3.72 39.91 -9.66
C ASN A 196 3.89 38.83 -10.74
N LYS A 197 4.69 37.79 -10.45
CA LYS A 197 5.00 36.67 -11.37
C LYS A 197 4.22 35.40 -11.06
N ILE A 198 3.10 35.51 -10.33
CA ILE A 198 2.25 34.37 -10.04
C ILE A 198 1.11 34.40 -11.04
N ASP A 199 1.01 33.37 -11.87
CA ASP A 199 0.04 33.25 -12.95
C ASP A 199 -0.84 32.01 -12.79
N ALA A 200 -0.36 30.97 -12.12
CA ALA A 200 -0.99 29.65 -12.09
C ALA A 200 -1.45 29.20 -10.69
N GLU A 201 -2.47 28.34 -10.64
CA GLU A 201 -2.99 27.74 -9.40
C GLU A 201 -1.90 26.96 -8.64
N GLN A 202 -1.06 26.23 -9.37
CA GLN A 202 0.01 25.38 -8.83
C GLN A 202 1.04 26.18 -8.04
N GLU A 203 1.26 27.44 -8.42
CA GLU A 203 2.17 28.35 -7.73
C GLU A 203 1.57 28.75 -6.37
N VAL A 204 0.29 29.12 -6.33
CA VAL A 204 -0.41 29.45 -5.07
C VAL A 204 -0.45 28.23 -4.14
N GLN A 205 -0.71 27.04 -4.68
CA GLN A 205 -0.66 25.78 -3.95
C GLN A 205 0.74 25.48 -3.36
N LEU A 206 1.80 25.72 -4.14
CA LEU A 206 3.18 25.59 -3.67
C LEU A 206 3.48 26.57 -2.53
N TYR A 207 2.95 27.79 -2.58
CA TYR A 207 3.09 28.76 -1.49
C TYR A 207 2.36 28.33 -0.22
N ILE A 208 1.10 27.88 -0.34
CA ILE A 208 0.32 27.33 0.79
C ILE A 208 1.07 26.16 1.42
N MET A 209 1.66 25.27 0.62
CA MET A 209 2.47 24.16 1.13
C MET A 209 3.71 24.63 1.92
N ILE A 210 4.37 25.72 1.51
CA ILE A 210 5.49 26.30 2.27
C ILE A 210 5.01 26.85 3.61
N LEU A 211 3.94 27.65 3.59
CA LEU A 211 3.36 28.23 4.81
C LEU A 211 2.85 27.14 5.77
N GLU A 212 2.27 26.07 5.23
CA GLU A 212 1.82 24.91 6.00
C GLU A 212 3.00 24.20 6.69
N LEU A 213 4.11 23.99 5.97
CA LEU A 213 5.32 23.39 6.54
C LEU A 213 6.02 24.29 7.58
N LEU A 214 5.78 25.60 7.52
CA LEU A 214 6.21 26.60 8.50
C LEU A 214 5.19 26.83 9.62
N GLU A 215 4.05 26.14 9.58
CA GLU A 215 2.95 26.26 10.55
C GLU A 215 2.36 27.68 10.66
N LYS A 216 2.46 28.47 9.59
CA LYS A 216 1.95 29.85 9.50
C LYS A 216 0.48 29.89 9.05
N TYR A 217 -0.40 29.29 9.84
CA TYR A 217 -1.79 29.03 9.42
C TYR A 217 -2.63 30.31 9.23
N GLU A 218 -2.40 31.38 10.00
CA GLU A 218 -3.09 32.67 9.81
C GLU A 218 -2.75 33.29 8.44
N GLU A 219 -1.48 33.20 8.03
CA GLU A 219 -1.03 33.71 6.73
C GLU A 219 -1.68 32.92 5.59
N ILE A 220 -1.89 31.60 5.76
CA ILE A 220 -2.60 30.78 4.76
C ILE A 220 -4.04 31.25 4.58
N LEU A 221 -4.77 31.50 5.68
CA LEU A 221 -6.12 32.02 5.59
C LEU A 221 -6.15 33.39 4.90
N ALA A 222 -5.20 34.28 5.24
CA ALA A 222 -5.06 35.57 4.56
C ALA A 222 -4.79 35.42 3.06
N VAL A 223 -3.96 34.45 2.65
CA VAL A 223 -3.71 34.14 1.23
C VAL A 223 -4.98 33.66 0.52
N ILE A 224 -5.74 32.78 1.16
CA ILE A 224 -7.02 32.27 0.64
C ILE A 224 -8.05 33.40 0.48
N ASP A 225 -8.08 34.35 1.41
CA ASP A 225 -8.99 35.51 1.37
C ASP A 225 -8.48 36.64 0.46
N SER A 226 -7.23 36.59 0.04
CA SER A 226 -6.63 37.57 -0.87
C SER A 226 -7.00 37.32 -2.34
N PRO A 227 -6.66 38.24 -3.27
CA PRO A 227 -6.81 38.00 -4.70
C PRO A 227 -6.07 36.75 -5.20
N LEU A 228 -5.03 36.26 -4.51
CA LEU A 228 -4.38 35.00 -4.87
C LEU A 228 -5.31 33.79 -4.68
N GLY A 229 -6.21 33.84 -3.70
CA GLY A 229 -7.22 32.81 -3.48
C GLY A 229 -8.18 32.64 -4.65
N SER A 230 -8.47 33.72 -5.39
CA SER A 230 -9.30 33.64 -6.61
C SER A 230 -8.69 32.77 -7.73
N LYS A 231 -7.38 32.51 -7.66
CA LYS A 231 -6.69 31.62 -8.61
C LYS A 231 -6.82 30.14 -8.24
N LEU A 232 -7.27 29.80 -7.03
CA LEU A 232 -7.48 28.42 -6.56
C LEU A 232 -8.81 27.86 -7.05
N GLN A 233 -8.97 27.73 -8.37
CA GLN A 233 -10.24 27.34 -8.99
C GLN A 233 -10.60 25.87 -8.76
N SER A 234 -9.60 24.99 -8.67
CA SER A 234 -9.81 23.55 -8.51
C SER A 234 -9.90 23.13 -7.04
N THR A 235 -9.71 24.06 -6.10
CA THR A 235 -9.60 23.78 -4.67
C THR A 235 -10.93 24.07 -3.98
N ASN A 236 -11.42 23.15 -3.13
CA ASN A 236 -12.60 23.40 -2.31
C ASN A 236 -12.22 24.34 -1.15
N ILE A 237 -12.37 25.64 -1.36
CA ILE A 237 -11.96 26.70 -0.42
C ILE A 237 -12.55 26.49 0.98
N PRO A 238 -13.88 26.29 1.17
CA PRO A 238 -14.45 26.03 2.49
C PRO A 238 -13.78 24.87 3.23
N GLN A 239 -13.58 23.74 2.55
CA GLN A 239 -12.94 22.57 3.15
C GLN A 239 -11.45 22.80 3.46
N THR A 240 -10.74 23.51 2.59
CA THR A 240 -9.34 23.88 2.83
C THR A 240 -9.22 24.83 4.02
N LYS A 241 -10.14 25.80 4.17
CA LYS A 241 -10.19 26.69 5.35
C LYS A 241 -10.40 25.91 6.64
N LEU A 242 -11.31 24.93 6.67
CA LEU A 242 -11.57 24.12 7.86
C LEU A 242 -10.29 23.50 8.44
N LYS A 243 -9.41 22.98 7.59
CA LYS A 243 -8.12 22.40 8.03
C LYS A 243 -7.31 23.40 8.88
N TYR A 244 -7.20 24.65 8.42
CA TYR A 244 -6.41 25.69 9.06
C TYR A 244 -7.14 26.34 10.24
N LEU A 245 -8.46 26.53 10.15
CA LEU A 245 -9.27 27.03 11.27
C LEU A 245 -9.21 26.08 12.48
N LYS A 246 -9.23 24.76 12.25
CA LYS A 246 -9.04 23.76 13.31
C LYS A 246 -7.65 23.82 13.93
N ALA A 247 -6.60 23.99 13.10
CA ALA A 247 -5.23 24.13 13.60
C ALA A 247 -5.06 25.39 14.49
N LEU A 248 -5.78 26.47 14.15
CA LEU A 248 -5.82 27.72 14.92
C LEU A 248 -6.80 27.70 16.10
N LYS A 249 -7.54 26.61 16.30
CA LYS A 249 -8.59 26.47 17.33
C LYS A 249 -9.66 27.58 17.26
N LYS A 250 -9.94 28.08 16.06
CA LYS A 250 -11.01 29.06 15.81
C LYS A 250 -12.37 28.35 15.71
N TRP A 251 -12.79 27.72 16.80
CA TRP A 251 -13.93 26.80 16.80
C TRP A 251 -15.27 27.44 16.42
N ASN A 252 -15.45 28.73 16.70
CA ASN A 252 -16.60 29.52 16.24
C ASN A 252 -16.73 29.50 14.71
N GLU A 253 -15.65 29.84 14.01
CA GLU A 253 -15.60 29.84 12.54
C GLU A 253 -15.71 28.42 11.98
N VAL A 254 -15.09 27.43 12.64
CA VAL A 254 -15.22 26.01 12.26
C VAL A 254 -16.67 25.55 12.30
N ASN A 255 -17.40 25.88 13.37
CA ASN A 255 -18.79 25.47 13.56
C ASN A 255 -19.68 26.00 12.41
N LEU A 256 -19.59 27.30 12.13
CA LEU A 256 -20.37 27.95 11.06
C LEU A 256 -20.04 27.39 9.68
N VAL A 257 -18.74 27.28 9.34
CA VAL A 257 -18.33 26.73 8.04
C VAL A 257 -18.79 25.27 7.88
N CYS A 258 -18.78 24.47 8.96
CA CYS A 258 -19.32 23.12 8.89
C CYS A 258 -20.84 23.11 8.67
N LYS A 259 -21.61 23.99 9.34
CA LYS A 259 -23.06 24.12 9.13
C LYS A 259 -23.36 24.48 7.68
N ASP A 260 -22.67 25.47 7.12
CA ASP A 260 -22.83 25.90 5.74
C ASP A 260 -22.62 24.74 4.76
N ILE A 261 -21.52 23.99 4.95
CA ILE A 261 -21.22 22.83 4.10
C ILE A 261 -22.28 21.71 4.27
N LEU A 262 -22.77 21.47 5.49
CA LEU A 262 -23.75 20.41 5.77
C LEU A 262 -25.15 20.73 5.25
N ILE A 263 -25.52 22.01 5.20
CA ILE A 263 -26.79 22.44 4.59
C ILE A 263 -26.78 22.12 3.09
N ASP A 264 -25.67 22.41 2.41
CA ASP A 264 -25.52 22.12 0.98
C ASP A 264 -25.22 20.64 0.69
N SER A 265 -24.56 19.93 1.60
CA SER A 265 -24.03 18.57 1.40
C SER A 265 -24.18 17.71 2.65
N ILE A 266 -25.43 17.34 2.94
CA ILE A 266 -25.87 16.66 4.18
C ILE A 266 -25.13 15.34 4.48
N ASP A 267 -24.72 14.54 3.49
CA ASP A 267 -24.11 13.21 3.74
C ASP A 267 -22.57 13.26 3.89
N ARG A 268 -21.98 14.45 4.09
CA ARG A 268 -20.53 14.62 4.31
C ARG A 268 -20.12 14.25 5.74
N TRP A 269 -19.81 12.97 5.95
CA TRP A 269 -19.45 12.42 7.25
C TRP A 269 -18.18 13.03 7.89
N ASP A 270 -17.19 13.41 7.06
CA ASP A 270 -16.00 14.11 7.54
C ASP A 270 -16.35 15.45 8.19
N ILE A 271 -17.31 16.18 7.61
CA ILE A 271 -17.78 17.47 8.12
C ILE A 271 -18.69 17.29 9.35
N TRP A 272 -19.53 16.25 9.39
CA TRP A 272 -20.30 15.93 10.60
C TRP A 272 -19.40 15.72 11.82
N ARG A 273 -18.29 14.98 11.66
CA ARG A 273 -17.33 14.77 12.75
C ARG A 273 -16.66 16.06 13.18
N ASP A 274 -16.27 16.92 12.24
CA ASP A 274 -15.68 18.23 12.54
C ASP A 274 -16.69 19.18 13.21
N TYR A 275 -17.95 19.20 12.75
CA TYR A 275 -19.04 19.95 13.34
C TYR A 275 -19.28 19.55 14.79
N ILE A 276 -19.53 18.25 15.05
CA ILE A 276 -19.74 17.75 16.41
C ILE A 276 -18.53 18.05 17.28
N ASN A 277 -17.31 17.87 16.76
CA ASN A 277 -16.09 18.24 17.50
C ASN A 277 -16.09 19.72 17.91
N SER A 278 -16.45 20.63 16.99
CA SER A 278 -16.50 22.07 17.28
C SER A 278 -17.46 22.41 18.42
N VAL A 279 -18.62 21.74 18.49
CA VAL A 279 -19.61 21.94 19.56
C VAL A 279 -18.99 21.62 20.93
N PHE A 280 -18.31 20.47 21.05
CA PHE A 280 -17.70 20.05 22.32
C PHE A 280 -16.50 20.91 22.74
N GLU A 281 -15.77 21.47 21.77
CA GLU A 281 -14.68 22.41 22.05
C GLU A 281 -15.22 23.75 22.55
N LEU A 282 -16.32 24.23 21.98
CA LEU A 282 -17.01 25.47 22.39
C LEU A 282 -17.70 25.33 23.75
N MET A 283 -18.26 24.16 24.04
CA MET A 283 -18.82 23.84 25.36
C MET A 283 -17.78 23.95 26.49
N GLY A 284 -16.51 23.69 26.19
CA GLY A 284 -15.40 23.73 27.15
C GLY A 284 -14.82 25.12 27.41
N THR A 285 -15.12 26.11 26.56
CA THR A 285 -14.73 27.51 26.77
C THR A 285 -15.74 28.17 27.70
N THR A 286 -15.42 28.21 29.00
CA THR A 286 -16.18 29.02 29.97
C THR A 286 -16.32 30.44 29.45
N THR A 287 -17.54 30.94 29.47
CA THR A 287 -18.00 32.28 29.08
C THR A 287 -17.34 33.35 29.96
N SER A 288 -16.02 33.53 29.85
CA SER A 288 -15.26 34.55 30.60
C SER A 288 -14.40 35.45 29.72
N ASP A 289 -14.20 35.14 28.44
CA ASP A 289 -13.38 35.95 27.52
C ASP A 289 -14.14 36.56 26.33
N ILE A 290 -15.48 36.60 26.37
CA ILE A 290 -16.29 37.20 25.28
C ILE A 290 -17.21 38.26 25.86
N ILE A 291 -16.67 39.46 26.11
CA ILE A 291 -17.44 40.70 25.96
C ILE A 291 -17.54 40.91 24.45
N VAL A 292 -18.55 40.32 23.83
CA VAL A 292 -19.10 40.88 22.60
C VAL A 292 -20.12 41.90 23.07
N ASN A 293 -19.91 43.14 22.66
CA ASN A 293 -20.84 44.25 22.85
C ASN A 293 -22.22 43.80 22.37
N ASP A 294 -23.12 43.57 23.32
CA ASP A 294 -24.54 43.40 23.11
C ASP A 294 -25.14 44.79 22.88
N GLU A 295 -24.85 45.37 21.71
CA GLU A 295 -25.55 46.52 21.16
C GLU A 295 -25.96 46.20 19.72
N CYS A 296 -27.00 45.37 19.58
CA CYS A 296 -27.74 45.17 18.34
C CYS A 296 -29.24 45.18 18.65
N ASP A 297 -29.86 46.34 18.39
CA ASP A 297 -31.30 46.61 18.25
C ASP A 297 -32.30 45.45 18.46
N ASP A 298 -33.00 45.51 19.59
CA ASP A 298 -34.39 45.06 19.71
C ASP A 298 -35.25 45.89 18.74
N ASN A 299 -35.32 45.50 17.47
CA ASN A 299 -36.43 45.76 16.52
C ASN A 299 -36.10 45.24 15.11
N THR A 300 -36.20 43.91 14.91
CA THR A 300 -36.60 43.38 13.60
C THR A 300 -37.63 42.29 13.79
N ASP A 301 -38.83 42.62 13.35
CA ASP A 301 -39.97 41.73 13.23
C ASP A 301 -39.62 40.42 12.51
N ALA A 302 -40.14 39.33 13.09
CA ALA A 302 -40.38 38.00 12.53
C ALA A 302 -40.18 37.85 11.00
N LYS A 303 -39.04 37.24 10.60
CA LYS A 303 -38.77 36.33 9.46
C LYS A 303 -37.31 36.45 8.99
N GLY A 304 -36.36 36.04 9.85
CA GLY A 304 -34.95 35.89 9.53
C GLY A 304 -34.43 34.59 10.14
N ASP A 305 -33.70 33.81 9.35
CA ASP A 305 -33.31 32.43 9.63
C ASP A 305 -32.38 32.33 10.85
N SER A 306 -32.71 31.45 11.81
CA SER A 306 -31.90 31.14 13.00
C SER A 306 -30.61 30.34 12.69
N LEU A 307 -30.13 30.38 11.45
CA LEU A 307 -29.03 29.54 10.96
C LEU A 307 -27.63 30.16 11.15
N GLU A 308 -27.53 31.46 11.44
CA GLU A 308 -26.25 32.17 11.62
C GLU A 308 -25.67 32.05 13.04
N THR A 309 -26.37 31.41 13.98
CA THR A 309 -25.90 31.29 15.36
C THR A 309 -25.00 30.07 15.57
N ILE A 310 -23.97 30.25 16.40
CA ILE A 310 -23.00 29.20 16.77
C ILE A 310 -23.67 28.17 17.69
N ASP A 311 -23.42 26.89 17.41
CA ASP A 311 -23.86 25.79 18.25
C ASP A 311 -22.75 25.42 19.25
N ASP A 312 -22.92 25.84 20.50
CA ASP A 312 -21.96 25.68 21.62
C ASP A 312 -22.40 24.66 22.67
N THR A 313 -23.60 24.07 22.53
CA THR A 313 -24.10 23.01 23.41
C THR A 313 -24.60 21.78 22.65
N PRO A 314 -24.59 20.59 23.27
CA PRO A 314 -25.13 19.37 22.69
C PRO A 314 -26.61 19.48 22.28
N GLU A 315 -27.41 20.27 23.00
CA GLU A 315 -28.82 20.50 22.72
C GLU A 315 -29.00 21.24 21.38
N LYS A 316 -28.24 22.32 21.16
CA LYS A 316 -28.23 23.05 19.88
C LYS A 316 -27.79 22.15 18.73
N ALA A 317 -26.77 21.31 18.96
CA ALA A 317 -26.32 20.35 17.97
C ALA A 317 -27.39 19.30 17.64
N HIS A 318 -28.11 18.80 18.65
CA HIS A 318 -29.21 17.87 18.44
C HIS A 318 -30.36 18.52 17.67
N GLU A 319 -30.72 19.76 17.99
CA GLU A 319 -31.74 20.54 17.28
C GLU A 319 -31.37 20.71 15.80
N PHE A 320 -30.12 21.08 15.51
CA PHE A 320 -29.60 21.20 14.14
C PHE A 320 -29.70 19.87 13.38
N ILE A 321 -29.31 18.75 14.00
CA ILE A 321 -29.44 17.41 13.40
C ILE A 321 -30.91 17.09 13.11
N CYS A 322 -31.82 17.33 14.05
CA CYS A 322 -33.26 17.10 13.88
C CYS A 322 -33.82 17.95 12.72
N ARG A 323 -33.47 19.23 12.65
CA ARG A 323 -33.88 20.13 11.56
C ARG A 323 -33.41 19.60 10.19
N ILE A 324 -32.17 19.12 10.09
CA ILE A 324 -31.66 18.51 8.85
C ILE A 324 -32.43 17.23 8.51
N VAL A 325 -32.74 16.38 9.50
CA VAL A 325 -33.52 15.15 9.28
C VAL A 325 -34.92 15.47 8.78
N GLU A 326 -35.59 16.47 9.37
CA GLU A 326 -36.94 16.90 9.00
C GLU A 326 -36.96 17.50 7.59
N ASN A 327 -36.08 18.46 7.30
CA ASN A 327 -35.96 19.09 5.98
C ASN A 327 -35.54 18.09 4.90
N GLY A 328 -34.70 17.10 5.25
CA GLY A 328 -34.23 16.07 4.32
C GLY A 328 -35.31 15.11 3.85
N THR A 329 -36.49 15.07 4.48
CA THR A 329 -37.61 14.22 4.05
C THR A 329 -38.21 14.63 2.70
N GLU A 330 -37.98 15.88 2.27
CA GLU A 330 -38.47 16.41 0.98
C GLU A 330 -37.72 15.85 -0.24
N ASN A 331 -36.49 15.33 -0.05
CA ASN A 331 -35.62 14.82 -1.12
C ASN A 331 -36.06 13.46 -1.71
N GLY A 332 -37.12 12.85 -1.19
CA GLY A 332 -37.67 11.57 -1.69
C GLY A 332 -36.88 10.31 -1.26
N TYR A 333 -35.78 10.44 -0.53
CA TYR A 333 -35.02 9.34 0.06
C TYR A 333 -34.30 9.79 1.34
N LEU A 334 -34.00 8.83 2.23
CA LEU A 334 -33.31 9.08 3.51
C LEU A 334 -31.79 9.08 3.34
N LEU A 335 -31.12 10.09 3.90
CA LEU A 335 -29.66 10.16 3.99
C LEU A 335 -29.16 9.61 5.33
N ARG A 336 -27.98 8.99 5.35
CA ARG A 336 -27.46 8.26 6.53
C ARG A 336 -26.77 9.19 7.52
N GLY A 337 -26.02 10.17 7.02
CA GLY A 337 -25.17 11.08 7.79
C GLY A 337 -25.84 11.68 9.02
N PRO A 338 -27.04 12.30 8.90
CA PRO A 338 -27.73 12.88 10.06
C PRO A 338 -28.13 11.85 11.13
N TYR A 339 -28.50 10.63 10.74
CA TYR A 339 -28.81 9.57 11.70
C TYR A 339 -27.54 9.05 12.40
N LEU A 340 -26.42 8.96 11.67
CA LEU A 340 -25.12 8.61 12.26
C LEU A 340 -24.58 9.72 13.16
N ALA A 341 -24.88 10.99 12.86
CA ALA A 341 -24.50 12.13 13.68
C ALA A 341 -25.11 12.04 15.09
N ARG A 342 -26.31 11.46 15.24
CA ARG A 342 -26.91 11.18 16.56
C ARG A 342 -26.09 10.17 17.37
N PHE A 343 -25.55 9.13 16.74
CA PHE A 343 -24.67 8.18 17.40
C PHE A 343 -23.33 8.81 17.79
N GLU A 344 -22.75 9.62 16.91
CA GLU A 344 -21.51 10.34 17.20
C GLU A 344 -21.69 11.31 18.38
N LEU A 345 -22.78 12.08 18.40
CA LEU A 345 -23.12 12.96 19.52
C LEU A 345 -23.27 12.16 20.83
N CYS A 346 -23.94 11.01 20.79
CA CYS A 346 -24.05 10.10 21.93
C CYS A 346 -22.66 9.58 22.39
N SER A 347 -21.79 9.23 21.46
CA SER A 347 -20.42 8.76 21.76
C SER A 347 -19.62 9.83 22.48
N ARG A 348 -19.63 11.06 21.96
CA ARG A 348 -18.90 12.19 22.55
C ARG A 348 -19.45 12.60 23.93
N LEU A 349 -20.76 12.53 24.14
CA LEU A 349 -21.37 12.75 25.46
C LEU A 349 -20.88 11.69 26.46
N SER A 350 -20.85 10.42 26.05
CA SER A 350 -20.36 9.32 26.88
C SER A 350 -18.87 9.48 27.23
N GLU A 351 -18.03 9.99 26.34
CA GLU A 351 -16.62 10.27 26.61
C GLU A 351 -16.40 11.40 27.63
N LYS A 352 -17.38 12.30 27.79
CA LYS A 352 -17.37 13.40 28.75
C LYS A 352 -18.10 13.07 30.06
N ASP A 353 -18.46 11.80 30.27
CA ASP A 353 -19.27 11.32 31.41
C ASP A 353 -20.63 12.04 31.55
N MET A 354 -21.20 12.51 30.43
CA MET A 354 -22.51 13.18 30.39
C MET A 354 -23.63 12.20 29.99
N CYS A 355 -24.81 12.36 30.61
CA CYS A 355 -25.97 11.55 30.28
C CYS A 355 -26.51 11.92 28.89
N SER A 356 -26.47 10.99 27.94
CA SER A 356 -27.07 11.19 26.61
C SER A 356 -28.56 10.84 26.56
N ALA A 357 -29.08 10.12 27.56
CA ALA A 357 -30.45 9.59 27.55
C ALA A 357 -31.52 10.70 27.63
N ASP A 358 -31.22 11.79 28.32
CA ASP A 358 -32.15 12.92 28.46
C ASP A 358 -32.34 13.69 27.14
N LEU A 359 -31.32 13.67 26.28
CA LEU A 359 -31.31 14.37 25.00
C LEU A 359 -31.73 13.47 23.82
N LEU A 360 -31.15 12.28 23.73
CA LEU A 360 -31.26 11.38 22.56
C LEU A 360 -32.14 10.16 22.81
N GLY A 361 -32.57 9.92 24.06
CA GLY A 361 -33.23 8.70 24.49
C GLY A 361 -32.27 7.54 24.71
N GLU A 362 -32.82 6.35 24.97
CA GLU A 362 -31.99 5.16 25.17
C GLU A 362 -31.21 4.77 23.90
N THR A 363 -29.91 4.55 24.06
CA THR A 363 -29.01 4.22 22.93
C THR A 363 -29.49 3.01 22.12
N ILE A 364 -30.06 1.99 22.76
CA ILE A 364 -30.56 0.79 22.06
C ILE A 364 -31.71 1.12 21.10
N GLU A 365 -32.55 2.11 21.42
CA GLU A 365 -33.63 2.55 20.53
C GLU A 365 -33.08 3.26 19.30
N LEU A 366 -31.95 3.98 19.41
CA LEU A 366 -31.25 4.55 18.25
C LEU A 366 -30.81 3.46 17.27
N PHE A 367 -30.23 2.36 17.77
CA PHE A 367 -29.86 1.20 16.94
C PHE A 367 -31.05 0.61 16.20
N ILE A 368 -32.18 0.46 16.90
CA ILE A 368 -33.39 -0.14 16.34
C ILE A 368 -34.04 0.80 15.32
N GLU A 369 -34.08 2.10 15.59
CA GLU A 369 -34.57 3.12 14.65
C GLU A 369 -33.73 3.11 13.36
N TYR A 370 -32.40 3.14 13.48
CA TYR A 370 -31.49 3.08 12.33
C TYR A 370 -31.67 1.80 11.54
N PHE A 371 -31.72 0.64 12.21
CA PHE A 371 -31.93 -0.65 11.57
C PHE A 371 -33.29 -0.75 10.85
N ARG A 372 -34.36 -0.16 11.39
CA ARG A 372 -35.65 -0.13 10.70
C ARG A 372 -35.61 0.68 9.41
N LYS A 373 -34.85 1.78 9.38
CA LYS A 373 -34.68 2.64 8.20
C LYS A 373 -33.72 2.04 7.17
N PHE A 374 -32.55 1.59 7.61
CA PHE A 374 -31.42 1.23 6.73
C PHE A 374 -31.06 -0.26 6.74
N GLY A 375 -31.66 -1.09 7.60
CA GLY A 375 -31.28 -2.50 7.77
C GLY A 375 -31.47 -3.38 6.53
N HIS A 376 -32.19 -2.92 5.52
CA HIS A 376 -32.28 -3.62 4.22
C HIS A 376 -31.12 -3.28 3.28
N LYS A 377 -30.20 -2.39 3.69
CA LYS A 377 -29.00 -2.00 2.94
C LYS A 377 -27.78 -2.68 3.56
N PRO A 378 -26.87 -3.26 2.75
CA PRO A 378 -25.66 -3.91 3.27
C PRO A 378 -24.76 -3.04 4.16
N CYS A 379 -24.76 -1.71 3.95
CA CYS A 379 -23.96 -0.78 4.76
C CYS A 379 -24.43 -0.67 6.22
N CYS A 380 -25.67 -1.10 6.55
CA CYS A 380 -26.21 -0.95 7.90
C CYS A 380 -25.30 -1.59 8.97
N VAL A 381 -24.66 -2.71 8.65
CA VAL A 381 -23.79 -3.40 9.60
C VAL A 381 -22.49 -2.64 9.81
N SER A 382 -21.85 -2.15 8.74
CA SER A 382 -20.63 -1.34 8.88
C SER A 382 -20.88 -0.05 9.63
N ASP A 383 -22.04 0.57 9.40
CA ASP A 383 -22.45 1.83 10.02
C ASP A 383 -22.67 1.64 11.54
N LEU A 384 -23.42 0.59 11.93
CA LEU A 384 -23.73 0.32 13.34
C LEU A 384 -22.56 -0.30 14.12
N ARG A 385 -21.67 -1.05 13.45
CA ARG A 385 -20.52 -1.73 14.09
C ARG A 385 -19.67 -0.76 14.89
N VAL A 386 -19.38 0.43 14.34
CA VAL A 386 -18.51 1.44 14.98
C VAL A 386 -19.06 1.91 16.32
N TYR A 387 -20.39 1.87 16.49
CA TYR A 387 -21.08 2.36 17.68
C TYR A 387 -21.47 1.26 18.68
N LEU A 388 -21.25 -0.03 18.36
CA LEU A 388 -21.67 -1.14 19.24
C LEU A 388 -21.01 -1.08 20.63
N ASN A 389 -19.87 -0.39 20.79
CA ASN A 389 -19.23 -0.16 22.08
C ASN A 389 -19.99 0.80 23.01
N LEU A 390 -20.98 1.55 22.50
CA LEU A 390 -21.91 2.31 23.34
C LEU A 390 -22.84 1.40 24.14
N LEU A 391 -22.92 0.11 23.79
CA LEU A 391 -23.71 -0.90 24.48
C LEU A 391 -22.79 -1.82 25.28
N ASN A 392 -23.18 -2.12 26.53
CA ASN A 392 -22.55 -3.21 27.28
C ASN A 392 -23.00 -4.58 26.76
N ASP A 393 -22.36 -5.67 27.21
CA ASP A 393 -22.63 -7.02 26.70
C ASP A 393 -24.09 -7.48 26.89
N ILE A 394 -24.73 -7.04 27.97
CA ILE A 394 -26.15 -7.33 28.23
C ILE A 394 -27.02 -6.65 27.16
N LYS A 395 -26.80 -5.36 26.90
CA LYS A 395 -27.53 -4.60 25.87
C LYS A 395 -27.19 -5.08 24.46
N LYS A 396 -25.97 -5.55 24.20
CA LYS A 396 -25.60 -6.18 22.91
C LYS A 396 -26.40 -7.46 22.68
N ALA A 397 -26.52 -8.34 23.68
CA ALA A 397 -27.35 -9.54 23.59
C ALA A 397 -28.85 -9.22 23.44
N GLU A 398 -29.33 -8.20 24.15
CA GLU A 398 -30.69 -7.69 24.00
C GLU A 398 -30.95 -7.17 22.59
N LEU A 399 -30.05 -6.33 22.07
CA LEU A 399 -30.13 -5.79 20.71
C LEU A 399 -30.22 -6.91 19.68
N ALA A 400 -29.30 -7.89 19.72
CA ALA A 400 -29.31 -9.02 18.80
C ALA A 400 -30.66 -9.76 18.80
N THR A 401 -31.22 -10.00 19.99
CA THR A 401 -32.53 -10.66 20.15
C THR A 401 -33.67 -9.81 19.57
N ARG A 402 -33.67 -8.50 19.84
CA ARG A 402 -34.69 -7.55 19.35
C ARG A 402 -34.65 -7.40 17.83
N LEU A 403 -33.46 -7.35 17.23
CA LEU A 403 -33.31 -7.22 15.77
C LEU A 403 -33.87 -8.45 15.03
N ILE A 404 -33.53 -9.67 15.47
CA ILE A 404 -34.06 -10.90 14.87
C ILE A 404 -35.58 -10.97 15.00
N LYS A 405 -36.11 -10.60 16.19
CA LYS A 405 -37.56 -10.57 16.44
C LYS A 405 -38.28 -9.53 15.57
N ASP A 406 -37.71 -8.35 15.37
CA ASP A 406 -38.29 -7.27 14.56
C ASP A 406 -38.40 -7.65 13.07
N VAL A 407 -37.48 -8.48 12.57
CA VAL A 407 -37.53 -9.01 11.19
C VAL A 407 -38.59 -10.11 11.03
N GLY A 408 -38.85 -10.89 12.10
CA GLY A 408 -39.89 -11.92 12.13
C GLY A 408 -39.52 -13.21 11.38
N ILE A 409 -38.22 -13.49 11.21
CA ILE A 409 -37.73 -14.72 10.56
C ILE A 409 -37.09 -15.64 11.61
N SER A 410 -37.44 -16.92 11.56
CA SER A 410 -36.90 -17.99 12.40
C SER A 410 -36.23 -19.06 11.54
N SER A 411 -35.74 -20.13 12.16
CA SER A 411 -35.19 -21.29 11.44
C SER A 411 -36.20 -22.02 10.56
N THR A 412 -37.51 -21.82 10.77
CA THR A 412 -38.59 -22.51 10.04
C THR A 412 -39.36 -21.60 9.11
N THR A 413 -39.14 -20.29 9.15
CA THR A 413 -39.78 -19.33 8.25
C THR A 413 -38.80 -18.80 7.22
N ILE A 414 -39.32 -18.43 6.05
CA ILE A 414 -38.54 -17.93 4.92
C ILE A 414 -38.84 -16.44 4.66
N PRO A 415 -37.84 -15.66 4.20
CA PRO A 415 -38.06 -14.28 3.79
C PRO A 415 -39.08 -14.13 2.65
N GLN A 416 -40.02 -13.20 2.81
CA GLN A 416 -41.09 -12.95 1.84
C GLN A 416 -40.75 -11.88 0.79
N SER A 417 -39.72 -11.06 1.05
CA SER A 417 -39.21 -10.07 0.11
C SER A 417 -37.69 -9.98 0.21
N GLU A 418 -37.04 -9.44 -0.83
CA GLU A 418 -35.61 -9.14 -0.82
C GLU A 418 -35.25 -8.19 0.32
N HIS A 419 -36.05 -7.14 0.56
CA HIS A 419 -35.84 -6.21 1.67
C HIS A 419 -35.87 -6.90 3.03
N GLN A 420 -36.85 -7.79 3.27
CA GLN A 420 -36.92 -8.54 4.53
C GLN A 420 -35.73 -9.51 4.67
N MET A 421 -35.31 -10.13 3.56
CA MET A 421 -34.13 -10.99 3.53
C MET A 421 -32.85 -10.22 3.90
N GLN A 422 -32.63 -9.05 3.31
CA GLN A 422 -31.47 -8.21 3.66
C GLN A 422 -31.50 -7.78 5.13
N ARG A 423 -32.67 -7.39 5.64
CA ARG A 423 -32.82 -7.09 7.08
C ARG A 423 -32.46 -8.27 7.96
N HIS A 424 -32.87 -9.49 7.60
CA HIS A 424 -32.50 -10.69 8.34
C HIS A 424 -30.99 -10.95 8.32
N ILE A 425 -30.37 -10.83 7.14
CA ILE A 425 -28.91 -10.94 6.99
C ILE A 425 -28.20 -9.94 7.89
N CYS A 426 -28.58 -8.65 7.84
CA CYS A 426 -27.99 -7.63 8.68
C CYS A 426 -28.20 -7.91 10.18
N ALA A 427 -29.38 -8.40 10.58
CA ALA A 427 -29.64 -8.79 11.97
C ALA A 427 -28.75 -9.95 12.42
N LEU A 428 -28.53 -10.96 11.57
CA LEU A 428 -27.63 -12.09 11.87
C LEU A 428 -26.16 -11.67 11.97
N GLN A 429 -25.73 -10.76 11.09
CA GLN A 429 -24.37 -10.20 11.11
C GLN A 429 -24.13 -9.38 12.39
N LEU A 430 -25.08 -8.52 12.76
CA LEU A 430 -25.04 -7.78 14.03
C LEU A 430 -25.11 -8.71 15.24
N ALA A 431 -25.93 -9.77 15.18
CA ALA A 431 -25.99 -10.77 16.24
C ALA A 431 -24.65 -11.51 16.42
N ARG A 432 -23.94 -11.84 15.33
CA ARG A 432 -22.59 -12.42 15.39
C ARG A 432 -21.60 -11.44 16.03
N LEU A 433 -21.62 -10.17 15.63
CA LEU A 433 -20.77 -9.11 16.22
C LEU A 433 -21.04 -8.96 17.72
N CYS A 434 -22.31 -9.05 18.15
CA CYS A 434 -22.70 -9.06 19.56
C CYS A 434 -22.36 -10.37 20.31
N GLY A 435 -21.65 -11.31 19.69
CA GLY A 435 -21.20 -12.57 20.31
C GLY A 435 -22.27 -13.66 20.40
N SER A 436 -23.43 -13.49 19.76
CA SER A 436 -24.58 -14.40 19.93
C SER A 436 -24.31 -15.81 19.40
N HIS A 437 -23.48 -15.95 18.37
CA HIS A 437 -23.17 -17.27 17.78
C HIS A 437 -22.05 -18.00 18.53
N ARG A 438 -21.06 -17.29 19.08
CA ARG A 438 -19.90 -17.92 19.76
C ARG A 438 -20.29 -18.66 21.04
N ASN A 439 -21.35 -18.19 21.70
CA ASN A 439 -21.82 -18.74 22.97
C ASN A 439 -22.84 -19.89 22.80
N LEU A 440 -23.15 -20.30 21.56
CA LEU A 440 -24.13 -21.36 21.33
C LEU A 440 -23.52 -22.77 21.42
N PRO A 441 -24.26 -23.73 22.01
CA PRO A 441 -23.90 -25.14 21.95
C PRO A 441 -23.75 -25.64 20.51
N ALA A 442 -22.86 -26.61 20.30
CA ALA A 442 -22.55 -27.14 18.98
C ALA A 442 -23.78 -27.65 18.19
N ASP A 443 -24.75 -28.25 18.86
CA ASP A 443 -25.97 -28.76 18.20
C ASP A 443 -26.86 -27.61 17.69
N HIS A 444 -26.92 -26.49 18.42
CA HIS A 444 -27.62 -25.29 17.96
C HIS A 444 -26.89 -24.65 16.78
N LEU A 445 -25.55 -24.65 16.79
CA LEU A 445 -24.75 -24.16 15.66
C LEU A 445 -24.96 -25.01 14.40
N LYS A 446 -25.01 -26.33 14.51
CA LYS A 446 -25.34 -27.23 13.38
C LYS A 446 -26.75 -26.97 12.83
N ALA A 447 -27.73 -26.78 13.72
CA ALA A 447 -29.09 -26.42 13.31
C ALA A 447 -29.13 -25.05 12.62
N LEU A 448 -28.37 -24.08 13.12
CA LEU A 448 -28.25 -22.75 12.51
C LEU A 448 -27.62 -22.83 11.11
N VAL A 449 -26.52 -23.57 10.94
CA VAL A 449 -25.90 -23.81 9.62
C VAL A 449 -26.91 -24.40 8.63
N THR A 450 -27.73 -25.35 9.09
CA THR A 450 -28.77 -25.96 8.26
C THR A 450 -29.82 -24.93 7.84
N ALA A 451 -30.30 -24.11 8.79
CA ALA A 451 -31.26 -23.04 8.50
C ALA A 451 -30.70 -21.99 7.54
N LEU A 452 -29.46 -21.53 7.75
CA LEU A 452 -28.78 -20.57 6.88
C LEU A 452 -28.58 -21.13 5.46
N SER A 453 -28.26 -22.41 5.34
CA SER A 453 -28.13 -23.09 4.03
C SER A 453 -29.47 -23.13 3.28
N LEU A 454 -30.57 -23.39 3.98
CA LEU A 454 -31.92 -23.35 3.40
C LEU A 454 -32.33 -21.92 3.01
N HIS A 455 -32.03 -20.92 3.86
CA HIS A 455 -32.28 -19.51 3.57
C HIS A 455 -31.47 -19.03 2.37
N TYR A 456 -30.22 -19.47 2.24
CA TYR A 456 -29.38 -19.22 1.06
C TYR A 456 -30.04 -19.78 -0.21
N GLN A 457 -30.45 -21.06 -0.19
CA GLN A 457 -31.08 -21.71 -1.35
C GLN A 457 -32.37 -21.00 -1.78
N HIS A 458 -33.24 -20.66 -0.82
CA HIS A 458 -34.46 -19.90 -1.09
C HIS A 458 -34.15 -18.53 -1.68
N GLY A 459 -33.23 -17.78 -1.06
CA GLY A 459 -32.86 -16.44 -1.51
C GLY A 459 -32.26 -16.44 -2.92
N TYR A 460 -31.43 -17.42 -3.25
CA TYR A 460 -30.91 -17.59 -4.61
C TYR A 460 -32.03 -17.89 -5.61
N GLN A 461 -32.94 -18.81 -5.27
CA GLN A 461 -34.04 -19.18 -6.16
C GLN A 461 -35.02 -18.03 -6.41
N ALA A 462 -35.31 -17.23 -5.38
CA ALA A 462 -36.27 -16.13 -5.44
C ALA A 462 -35.67 -14.84 -6.04
N TYR A 463 -34.42 -14.52 -5.70
CA TYR A 463 -33.83 -13.21 -5.98
C TYR A 463 -32.48 -13.26 -6.73
N GLY A 464 -31.84 -14.44 -6.83
CA GLY A 464 -30.47 -14.58 -7.37
C GLY A 464 -30.35 -15.17 -8.78
N LYS A 465 -31.35 -15.92 -9.29
CA LYS A 465 -31.24 -16.69 -10.55
C LYS A 465 -30.92 -15.87 -11.80
N ASN A 466 -31.41 -14.64 -11.88
CA ASN A 466 -31.30 -13.80 -13.07
C ASN A 466 -30.22 -12.71 -12.95
N LEU A 467 -29.37 -12.80 -11.92
CA LEU A 467 -28.26 -11.87 -11.75
C LEU A 467 -27.18 -12.11 -12.81
N LEU A 468 -26.44 -11.05 -13.16
CA LEU A 468 -25.28 -11.21 -14.02
C LEU A 468 -24.19 -12.00 -13.26
N PRO A 469 -23.34 -12.78 -13.95
CA PRO A 469 -22.22 -13.48 -13.31
C PRO A 469 -21.24 -12.55 -12.57
N THR A 470 -21.27 -11.25 -12.87
CA THR A 470 -20.48 -10.21 -12.23
C THR A 470 -21.09 -9.71 -10.91
N ASP A 471 -22.38 -9.94 -10.70
CA ASP A 471 -23.10 -9.43 -9.53
C ASP A 471 -23.00 -10.43 -8.36
N LEU A 472 -22.91 -9.89 -7.15
CA LEU A 472 -22.98 -10.69 -5.93
C LEU A 472 -24.44 -11.03 -5.63
N GLY A 473 -24.68 -12.28 -5.21
CA GLY A 473 -26.02 -12.73 -4.85
C GLY A 473 -26.50 -12.07 -3.57
N ALA A 474 -27.75 -11.57 -3.59
CA ALA A 474 -28.39 -10.96 -2.42
C ALA A 474 -28.42 -11.90 -1.19
N SER A 475 -28.46 -13.21 -1.39
CA SER A 475 -28.47 -14.22 -0.33
C SER A 475 -27.10 -14.80 0.03
N ASP A 476 -26.03 -14.47 -0.73
CA ASP A 476 -24.68 -14.99 -0.51
C ASP A 476 -24.18 -14.85 0.94
N PRO A 477 -24.48 -13.75 1.67
CA PRO A 477 -24.06 -13.62 3.07
C PRO A 477 -24.56 -14.75 4.00
N TYR A 478 -25.70 -15.39 3.73
CA TYR A 478 -26.14 -16.53 4.52
C TYR A 478 -25.14 -17.69 4.46
N ALA A 479 -24.65 -18.02 3.26
CA ALA A 479 -23.68 -19.09 3.07
C ALA A 479 -22.31 -18.71 3.67
N LEU A 480 -21.92 -17.43 3.60
CA LEU A 480 -20.69 -16.95 4.25
C LEU A 480 -20.77 -17.10 5.78
N ILE A 481 -21.88 -16.67 6.41
CA ILE A 481 -22.11 -16.84 7.86
C ILE A 481 -22.19 -18.32 8.26
N ALA A 482 -22.69 -19.19 7.39
CA ALA A 482 -22.69 -20.62 7.63
C ALA A 482 -21.28 -21.23 7.54
N ALA A 483 -20.46 -20.80 6.57
CA ALA A 483 -19.07 -21.24 6.43
C ALA A 483 -18.20 -20.80 7.63
N HIS A 484 -18.26 -19.49 7.97
CA HIS A 484 -18.52 -19.00 9.32
C HIS A 484 -18.53 -20.00 10.50
N ILE A 485 -19.75 -20.41 10.80
CA ILE A 485 -20.04 -21.29 11.93
C ILE A 485 -19.41 -22.69 11.74
N LEU A 486 -19.29 -23.19 10.51
CA LEU A 486 -18.69 -24.49 10.23
C LEU A 486 -17.22 -24.54 10.63
N HIS A 487 -16.41 -23.52 10.35
CA HIS A 487 -15.03 -23.52 10.85
C HIS A 487 -14.94 -23.23 12.36
N ASP A 488 -15.90 -22.51 12.97
CA ASP A 488 -15.98 -22.41 14.45
C ASP A 488 -16.15 -23.81 15.08
N LEU A 489 -17.03 -24.62 14.47
CA LEU A 489 -17.25 -26.02 14.86
C LEU A 489 -16.02 -26.89 14.60
N ALA A 490 -15.32 -26.69 13.47
CA ALA A 490 -14.09 -27.41 13.16
C ALA A 490 -13.02 -27.20 14.23
N GLN A 491 -12.80 -25.96 14.66
CA GLN A 491 -11.83 -25.62 15.70
C GLN A 491 -12.25 -26.15 17.07
N THR A 492 -13.51 -25.93 17.46
CA THR A 492 -14.01 -26.33 18.79
C THR A 492 -14.04 -27.86 18.96
N GLN A 493 -14.35 -28.60 17.90
CA GLN A 493 -14.42 -30.06 17.92
C GLN A 493 -13.15 -30.74 17.41
N ASN A 494 -12.16 -29.97 16.95
CA ASN A 494 -10.96 -30.46 16.27
C ASN A 494 -11.28 -31.48 15.16
N ASN A 495 -12.25 -31.16 14.31
CA ASN A 495 -12.76 -32.05 13.25
C ASN A 495 -12.72 -31.35 11.88
N SER A 496 -11.93 -31.91 10.95
CA SER A 496 -11.77 -31.38 9.59
C SER A 496 -12.99 -31.57 8.69
N GLU A 497 -13.95 -32.43 9.05
CA GLU A 497 -15.19 -32.65 8.29
C GLU A 497 -15.97 -31.34 8.09
N PHE A 498 -16.02 -30.48 9.11
CA PHE A 498 -16.73 -29.21 9.00
C PHE A 498 -16.04 -28.23 8.03
N ILE A 499 -14.72 -28.31 7.87
CA ILE A 499 -13.99 -27.52 6.86
C ILE A 499 -14.36 -28.00 5.46
N ILE A 500 -14.48 -29.31 5.26
CA ILE A 500 -14.91 -29.88 3.98
C ILE A 500 -16.35 -29.45 3.66
N LEU A 501 -17.26 -29.49 4.64
CA LEU A 501 -18.63 -29.01 4.48
C LEU A 501 -18.69 -27.52 4.13
N ALA A 502 -17.83 -26.69 4.76
CA ALA A 502 -17.73 -25.27 4.43
C ALA A 502 -17.24 -25.07 2.99
N LEU A 503 -16.21 -25.80 2.56
CA LEU A 503 -15.72 -25.77 1.18
C LEU A 503 -16.79 -26.20 0.16
N MET A 504 -17.58 -27.23 0.46
CA MET A 504 -18.70 -27.65 -0.38
C MET A 504 -19.79 -26.58 -0.50
N LEU A 505 -20.11 -25.90 0.60
CA LEU A 505 -21.05 -24.78 0.60
C LEU A 505 -20.53 -23.59 -0.21
N LEU A 506 -19.26 -23.24 -0.05
CA LEU A 506 -18.62 -22.16 -0.82
C LEU A 506 -18.52 -22.49 -2.31
N ASP A 507 -18.22 -23.74 -2.67
CA ASP A 507 -18.25 -24.19 -4.08
C ASP A 507 -19.66 -24.09 -4.68
N SER A 508 -20.68 -24.50 -3.91
CA SER A 508 -22.08 -24.30 -4.32
C SER A 508 -22.44 -22.82 -4.49
N LEU A 509 -21.91 -21.95 -3.62
CA LEU A 509 -22.11 -20.51 -3.75
C LEU A 509 -21.41 -19.97 -5.00
N LEU A 510 -20.16 -20.35 -5.26
CA LEU A 510 -19.38 -19.86 -6.40
C LEU A 510 -19.92 -20.33 -7.74
N LYS A 511 -20.63 -21.47 -7.80
CA LYS A 511 -21.41 -21.88 -8.98
C LYS A 511 -22.53 -20.91 -9.31
N ASN A 512 -23.15 -20.32 -8.29
CA ASN A 512 -24.26 -19.39 -8.42
C ASN A 512 -23.79 -17.93 -8.56
N SER A 513 -22.70 -17.57 -7.88
CA SER A 513 -22.12 -16.23 -7.78
C SER A 513 -20.60 -16.29 -8.04
N PRO A 514 -20.17 -16.49 -9.30
CA PRO A 514 -18.76 -16.79 -9.63
C PRO A 514 -17.79 -15.62 -9.38
N SER A 515 -18.30 -14.39 -9.32
CA SER A 515 -17.52 -13.20 -9.00
C SER A 515 -17.42 -12.90 -7.49
N ASN A 516 -17.97 -13.77 -6.62
CA ASN A 516 -17.94 -13.57 -5.17
C ASN A 516 -16.53 -13.77 -4.58
N PHE A 517 -15.77 -12.68 -4.51
CA PHE A 517 -14.40 -12.69 -4.03
C PHE A 517 -14.30 -13.01 -2.52
N HIS A 518 -15.31 -12.68 -1.70
CA HIS A 518 -15.31 -13.06 -0.28
C HIS A 518 -15.31 -14.59 -0.11
N ALA A 519 -16.13 -15.30 -0.89
CA ALA A 519 -16.15 -16.76 -0.89
C ALA A 519 -14.85 -17.35 -1.43
N LYS A 520 -14.26 -16.77 -2.49
CA LYS A 520 -12.95 -17.19 -3.02
C LYS A 520 -11.83 -17.05 -1.99
N LEU A 521 -11.74 -15.90 -1.32
CA LEU A 521 -10.75 -15.63 -0.27
C LEU A 521 -10.88 -16.63 0.89
N LEU A 522 -12.12 -16.86 1.36
CA LEU A 522 -12.38 -17.84 2.41
C LEU A 522 -12.02 -19.26 1.95
N ALA A 523 -12.38 -19.64 0.72
CA ALA A 523 -12.04 -20.94 0.16
C ALA A 523 -10.52 -21.16 0.06
N ILE A 524 -9.73 -20.17 -0.37
CA ILE A 524 -8.26 -20.28 -0.40
C ILE A 524 -7.71 -20.59 0.98
N ARG A 525 -8.20 -19.89 2.02
CA ARG A 525 -7.79 -20.14 3.40
C ARG A 525 -8.13 -21.56 3.84
N LEU A 526 -9.37 -22.00 3.62
CA LEU A 526 -9.83 -23.34 3.99
C LEU A 526 -9.09 -24.45 3.20
N TYR A 527 -8.77 -24.24 1.92
CA TYR A 527 -7.96 -25.17 1.14
C TYR A 527 -6.55 -25.32 1.73
N HIS A 528 -5.91 -24.22 2.11
CA HIS A 528 -4.59 -24.29 2.77
C HIS A 528 -4.65 -25.02 4.12
N LEU A 529 -5.72 -24.85 4.91
CA LEU A 529 -5.89 -25.57 6.18
C LEU A 529 -5.96 -27.09 6.00
N VAL A 530 -6.50 -27.58 4.88
CA VAL A 530 -6.56 -29.03 4.57
C VAL A 530 -5.40 -29.50 3.68
N GLY A 531 -4.42 -28.65 3.40
CA GLY A 531 -3.26 -28.96 2.54
C GLY A 531 -3.57 -29.02 1.03
N GLY A 532 -4.72 -28.50 0.60
CA GLY A 532 -5.19 -28.50 -0.80
C GLY A 532 -4.50 -27.45 -1.69
N GLY A 533 -3.19 -27.56 -1.91
CA GLY A 533 -2.39 -26.57 -2.64
C GLY A 533 -2.86 -26.24 -4.06
N ILE A 534 -3.24 -27.26 -4.85
CA ILE A 534 -3.73 -27.07 -6.23
C ILE A 534 -5.05 -26.32 -6.24
N CYS A 535 -6.02 -26.74 -5.41
CA CYS A 535 -7.32 -26.07 -5.30
C CYS A 535 -7.17 -24.61 -4.82
N ALA A 536 -6.27 -24.36 -3.87
CA ALA A 536 -5.95 -23.00 -3.42
C ALA A 536 -5.34 -22.16 -4.55
N HIS A 537 -4.48 -22.73 -5.38
CA HIS A 537 -3.88 -22.06 -6.53
C HIS A 537 -4.91 -21.70 -7.60
N ASP A 538 -5.78 -22.64 -7.97
CA ASP A 538 -6.85 -22.41 -8.94
C ASP A 538 -7.81 -21.32 -8.44
N MET A 539 -8.15 -21.35 -7.16
CA MET A 539 -9.00 -20.33 -6.54
C MET A 539 -8.31 -18.95 -6.52
N TYR A 540 -7.02 -18.89 -6.20
CA TYR A 540 -6.23 -17.65 -6.25
C TYR A 540 -6.13 -17.08 -7.66
N ASN A 541 -5.90 -17.92 -8.67
CA ASN A 541 -5.90 -17.49 -10.07
C ASN A 541 -7.27 -16.94 -10.50
N SER A 542 -8.37 -17.49 -9.96
CA SER A 542 -9.72 -17.00 -10.24
C SER A 542 -10.04 -15.63 -9.63
N LEU A 543 -9.23 -15.14 -8.68
CA LEU A 543 -9.32 -13.77 -8.15
C LEU A 543 -8.72 -12.74 -9.11
N ASP A 544 -7.86 -13.16 -10.04
CA ASP A 544 -7.18 -12.29 -11.02
C ASP A 544 -6.39 -11.14 -10.36
N VAL A 545 -5.67 -11.46 -9.26
CA VAL A 545 -4.87 -10.52 -8.46
C VAL A 545 -3.79 -9.85 -9.31
N LYS A 546 -3.83 -8.52 -9.44
CA LYS A 546 -2.93 -7.74 -10.31
C LYS A 546 -2.35 -6.50 -9.64
N HIS A 547 -1.18 -6.08 -10.12
CA HIS A 547 -0.51 -4.82 -9.74
C HIS A 547 -0.41 -4.65 -8.22
N LEU A 548 -0.95 -3.57 -7.66
CA LEU A 548 -0.95 -3.26 -6.23
C LEU A 548 -1.51 -4.38 -5.36
N GLN A 549 -2.45 -5.17 -5.88
CA GLN A 549 -3.02 -6.30 -5.14
C GLN A 549 -1.99 -7.42 -4.91
N LEU A 550 -0.92 -7.49 -5.70
CA LEU A 550 0.17 -8.45 -5.48
C LEU A 550 0.96 -8.13 -4.20
N ASP A 551 0.97 -6.87 -3.76
CA ASP A 551 1.55 -6.49 -2.46
C ASP A 551 0.55 -6.68 -1.33
N SER A 552 -0.69 -6.20 -1.51
CA SER A 552 -1.68 -6.20 -0.44
C SER A 552 -2.37 -7.55 -0.21
N LEU A 553 -2.54 -8.38 -1.24
CA LEU A 553 -3.24 -9.68 -1.18
C LEU A 553 -2.33 -10.88 -1.50
N GLY A 554 -1.10 -10.65 -2.01
CA GLY A 554 -0.19 -11.72 -2.41
C GLY A 554 0.16 -12.67 -1.25
N TYR A 555 0.16 -12.17 -0.02
CA TYR A 555 0.44 -12.94 1.20
C TYR A 555 -0.50 -14.13 1.41
N ILE A 556 -1.73 -14.05 0.89
CA ILE A 556 -2.76 -15.08 1.04
C ILE A 556 -2.30 -16.41 0.42
N HIS A 557 -1.46 -16.35 -0.61
CA HIS A 557 -1.02 -17.53 -1.35
C HIS A 557 0.51 -17.71 -1.37
N CYS A 558 1.29 -16.64 -1.55
CA CYS A 558 2.75 -16.72 -1.71
C CYS A 558 3.48 -17.39 -0.56
N ALA A 559 3.04 -17.16 0.68
CA ALA A 559 3.72 -17.74 1.85
C ALA A 559 3.22 -19.16 2.20
N ARG A 560 2.10 -19.61 1.61
CA ARG A 560 1.51 -20.93 1.86
C ARG A 560 1.84 -21.95 0.78
N LEU A 561 1.77 -21.57 -0.49
CA LEU A 561 1.99 -22.51 -1.60
C LEU A 561 3.34 -23.27 -1.49
N PRO A 562 4.47 -22.66 -1.08
CA PRO A 562 5.74 -23.37 -0.93
C PRO A 562 5.71 -24.55 0.05
N THR A 563 4.86 -24.51 1.08
CA THR A 563 4.78 -25.59 2.08
C THR A 563 4.13 -26.87 1.52
N THR A 564 3.47 -26.77 0.36
CA THR A 564 2.83 -27.90 -0.33
C THR A 564 3.77 -28.67 -1.27
N GLY A 565 5.00 -28.18 -1.48
CA GLY A 565 5.99 -28.79 -2.37
C GLY A 565 5.74 -28.56 -3.88
N LEU A 566 4.77 -27.72 -4.25
CA LEU A 566 4.42 -27.40 -5.63
C LEU A 566 5.35 -26.33 -6.24
N PHE A 567 6.65 -26.65 -6.34
CA PHE A 567 7.72 -25.69 -6.66
C PHE A 567 7.56 -24.96 -8.00
N THR A 568 7.11 -25.65 -9.06
CA THR A 568 6.88 -25.01 -10.36
C THR A 568 5.81 -23.92 -10.30
N LEU A 569 4.73 -24.14 -9.54
CA LEU A 569 3.69 -23.14 -9.34
C LEU A 569 4.20 -21.98 -8.48
N CYS A 570 5.01 -22.27 -7.46
CA CYS A 570 5.66 -21.25 -6.64
C CYS A 570 6.56 -20.33 -7.47
N THR A 571 7.36 -20.90 -8.37
CA THR A 571 8.24 -20.13 -9.26
C THR A 571 7.44 -19.15 -10.12
N ASN A 572 6.34 -19.58 -10.74
CA ASN A 572 5.50 -18.71 -11.56
C ASN A 572 4.84 -17.59 -10.74
N LEU A 573 4.37 -17.91 -9.54
CA LEU A 573 3.74 -16.96 -8.63
C LEU A 573 4.72 -15.89 -8.16
N PHE A 574 5.91 -16.30 -7.72
CA PHE A 574 6.97 -15.39 -7.29
C PHE A 574 7.48 -14.52 -8.43
N ASP A 575 7.68 -15.08 -9.62
CA ASP A 575 8.12 -14.32 -10.80
C ASP A 575 7.10 -13.23 -11.18
N THR A 576 5.80 -13.54 -11.11
CA THR A 576 4.74 -12.57 -11.38
C THR A 576 4.76 -11.44 -10.35
N THR A 577 4.92 -11.78 -9.08
CA THR A 577 4.98 -10.83 -7.97
C THR A 577 6.22 -9.92 -8.05
N LEU A 578 7.41 -10.49 -8.26
CA LEU A 578 8.67 -9.73 -8.36
C LEU A 578 8.71 -8.83 -9.61
N LYS A 579 8.13 -9.28 -10.74
CA LYS A 579 7.99 -8.44 -11.94
C LYS A 579 7.18 -7.18 -11.67
N PHE A 580 6.14 -7.25 -10.85
CA PHE A 580 5.36 -6.07 -10.44
C PHE A 580 6.23 -5.07 -9.67
N PHE A 581 6.96 -5.52 -8.63
CA PHE A 581 7.81 -4.62 -7.85
C PHE A 581 8.93 -3.99 -8.69
N ALA A 582 9.58 -4.76 -9.56
CA ALA A 582 10.60 -4.26 -10.47
C ALA A 582 10.04 -3.20 -11.46
N SER A 583 8.85 -3.45 -12.03
CA SER A 583 8.18 -2.47 -12.91
C SER A 583 7.80 -1.22 -12.14
N ASN A 584 7.20 -1.36 -10.95
CA ASN A 584 6.78 -0.24 -10.13
C ASN A 584 7.96 0.65 -9.69
N TYR A 585 9.11 0.05 -9.36
CA TYR A 585 10.33 0.81 -9.08
C TYR A 585 10.72 1.71 -10.26
N LYS A 586 10.64 1.18 -11.50
CA LYS A 586 10.90 1.94 -12.72
C LYS A 586 9.85 3.03 -12.95
N ASP A 587 8.57 2.70 -12.84
CA ASP A 587 7.46 3.60 -13.16
C ASP A 587 7.31 4.73 -12.13
N SER A 588 7.48 4.43 -10.83
CA SER A 588 7.45 5.42 -9.74
C SER A 588 8.46 6.56 -9.94
N SER A 589 9.65 6.25 -10.46
CA SER A 589 10.66 7.27 -10.79
C SER A 589 10.21 8.22 -11.92
N GLU A 590 9.38 7.77 -12.86
CA GLU A 590 8.85 8.61 -13.93
C GLU A 590 7.76 9.55 -13.42
N TYR A 591 6.88 9.07 -12.56
CA TYR A 591 5.82 9.89 -11.97
C TYR A 591 6.38 11.09 -11.20
N LEU A 592 7.52 10.95 -10.52
CA LEU A 592 8.22 12.08 -9.90
C LEU A 592 8.63 13.15 -10.92
N THR A 593 9.12 12.74 -12.09
CA THR A 593 9.48 13.68 -13.17
C THR A 593 8.25 14.36 -13.76
N PHE A 594 7.12 13.66 -13.85
CA PHE A 594 5.86 14.22 -14.33
C PHE A 594 5.28 15.25 -13.36
N SER A 595 5.40 15.04 -12.05
CA SER A 595 4.96 16.02 -11.05
C SER A 595 5.64 17.39 -11.23
N TYR A 596 6.93 17.41 -11.58
CA TYR A 596 7.63 18.66 -11.91
C TYR A 596 7.15 19.25 -13.25
N LYS A 597 6.98 18.42 -14.29
CA LYS A 597 6.58 18.87 -15.64
C LYS A 597 5.17 19.46 -15.68
N PHE A 598 4.24 18.88 -14.93
CA PHE A 598 2.84 19.32 -14.89
C PHE A 598 2.51 20.24 -13.72
N GLY A 599 3.49 20.56 -12.86
CA GLY A 599 3.31 21.44 -11.70
C GLY A 599 2.48 20.81 -10.56
N SER A 600 2.34 19.48 -10.53
CA SER A 600 1.61 18.74 -9.48
C SER A 600 2.45 18.57 -8.21
N PHE A 601 2.92 19.68 -7.64
CA PHE A 601 3.86 19.70 -6.52
C PHE A 601 3.29 19.07 -5.23
N ILE A 602 2.00 19.27 -4.96
CA ILE A 602 1.32 18.70 -3.78
C ILE A 602 1.43 17.16 -3.76
N LYS A 603 1.36 16.52 -4.93
CA LYS A 603 1.41 15.05 -5.07
C LYS A 603 2.82 14.48 -4.94
N MET A 604 3.85 15.30 -4.87
CA MET A 604 5.24 14.85 -4.86
C MET A 604 5.58 14.07 -3.58
N ASN A 605 5.12 14.56 -2.42
CA ASN A 605 5.30 13.84 -1.16
C ASN A 605 4.52 12.51 -1.18
N GLU A 606 3.26 12.52 -1.65
CA GLU A 606 2.46 11.29 -1.75
C GLU A 606 3.12 10.22 -2.64
N PHE A 607 3.69 10.61 -3.80
CA PHE A 607 4.39 9.66 -4.67
C PHE A 607 5.70 9.14 -4.07
N LEU A 608 6.42 9.98 -3.32
CA LEU A 608 7.62 9.55 -2.60
C LEU A 608 7.26 8.58 -1.47
N ASP A 609 6.24 8.89 -0.67
CA ASP A 609 5.73 8.00 0.39
C ASP A 609 5.28 6.65 -0.17
N PHE A 610 4.56 6.68 -1.28
CA PHE A 610 4.12 5.46 -1.97
C PHE A 610 5.30 4.63 -2.49
N ARG A 611 6.30 5.27 -3.10
CA ARG A 611 7.53 4.61 -3.57
C ARG A 611 8.30 3.98 -2.40
N GLU A 612 8.52 4.73 -1.32
CA GLU A 612 9.20 4.25 -0.11
C GLU A 612 8.43 3.08 0.53
N ARG A 613 7.09 3.19 0.62
CA ARG A 613 6.23 2.14 1.16
C ARG A 613 6.30 0.83 0.37
N LEU A 614 6.37 0.90 -0.96
CA LEU A 614 6.50 -0.30 -1.80
C LEU A 614 7.91 -0.87 -1.81
N ASN A 615 8.95 -0.02 -1.83
CA ASN A 615 10.34 -0.46 -1.77
C ASN A 615 10.66 -1.17 -0.46
N ASN A 616 10.05 -0.70 0.63
CA ASN A 616 10.20 -1.27 1.96
C ASN A 616 9.06 -2.25 2.30
N SER A 617 8.40 -2.84 1.32
CA SER A 617 7.38 -3.87 1.57
C SER A 617 8.01 -5.13 2.18
N LEU A 618 7.44 -5.58 3.30
CA LEU A 618 7.75 -6.89 3.88
C LEU A 618 7.45 -8.01 2.87
N HIS A 619 6.31 -7.94 2.18
CA HIS A 619 5.89 -8.95 1.21
C HIS A 619 6.90 -9.09 0.07
N TYR A 620 7.32 -7.96 -0.52
CA TYR A 620 8.36 -7.93 -1.54
C TYR A 620 9.63 -8.62 -1.07
N THR A 621 10.11 -8.25 0.12
CA THR A 621 11.36 -8.77 0.66
C THR A 621 11.26 -10.27 0.96
N THR A 622 10.14 -10.73 1.50
CA THR A 622 9.87 -12.15 1.74
C THR A 622 9.85 -12.94 0.44
N VAL A 623 9.12 -12.49 -0.59
CA VAL A 623 9.04 -13.20 -1.88
C VAL A 623 10.39 -13.22 -2.59
N ALA A 624 11.18 -12.14 -2.51
CA ALA A 624 12.53 -12.11 -3.09
C ALA A 624 13.46 -13.14 -2.42
N VAL A 625 13.47 -13.19 -1.08
CA VAL A 625 14.22 -14.18 -0.31
C VAL A 625 13.74 -15.60 -0.63
N ASP A 626 12.43 -15.83 -0.64
CA ASP A 626 11.85 -17.16 -0.87
C ASP A 626 12.07 -17.65 -2.29
N LYS A 627 12.13 -16.76 -3.28
CA LYS A 627 12.52 -17.11 -4.66
C LYS A 627 13.97 -17.61 -4.73
N ILE A 628 14.89 -16.99 -3.97
CA ILE A 628 16.28 -17.46 -3.89
C ILE A 628 16.33 -18.84 -3.22
N VAL A 629 15.61 -19.02 -2.11
CA VAL A 629 15.50 -20.33 -1.43
C VAL A 629 14.97 -21.40 -2.39
N LEU A 630 13.91 -21.09 -3.12
CA LEU A 630 13.32 -22.01 -4.10
C LEU A 630 14.33 -22.39 -5.18
N SER A 631 15.10 -21.42 -5.69
CA SER A 631 16.13 -21.66 -6.69
C SER A 631 17.28 -22.52 -6.16
N LEU A 632 17.61 -22.40 -4.86
CA LEU A 632 18.57 -23.28 -4.18
C LEU A 632 18.03 -24.71 -4.02
N VAL A 633 16.74 -24.86 -3.71
CA VAL A 633 16.08 -26.17 -3.59
C VAL A 633 16.00 -26.88 -4.95
N GLU A 634 15.75 -26.13 -6.03
CA GLU A 634 15.72 -26.65 -7.41
C GLU A 634 17.13 -26.87 -8.01
N CYS A 635 18.20 -26.50 -7.30
CA CYS A 635 19.56 -26.57 -7.79
C CYS A 635 20.07 -28.02 -7.83
N MET A 636 20.26 -28.54 -9.05
CA MET A 636 20.69 -29.93 -9.29
C MET A 636 22.20 -30.11 -9.54
N SER A 637 22.98 -29.02 -9.64
CA SER A 637 24.42 -29.10 -9.95
C SER A 637 25.25 -27.97 -9.32
N LEU A 638 26.57 -28.16 -9.23
CA LEU A 638 27.51 -27.13 -8.76
C LEU A 638 27.63 -25.96 -9.74
N GLU A 639 27.53 -26.21 -11.05
CA GLU A 639 27.60 -25.16 -12.07
C GLU A 639 26.40 -24.22 -11.99
N THR A 640 25.20 -24.77 -11.79
CA THR A 640 23.99 -23.98 -11.51
C THR A 640 24.10 -23.21 -10.20
N LEU A 641 24.76 -23.77 -9.18
CA LEU A 641 24.99 -23.07 -7.92
C LEU A 641 25.94 -21.87 -8.07
N TYR A 642 27.00 -22.01 -8.87
CA TYR A 642 27.96 -20.94 -9.11
C TYR A 642 27.42 -19.82 -10.02
N THR A 643 26.37 -20.11 -10.79
CA THR A 643 25.70 -19.15 -11.68
C THR A 643 24.47 -18.51 -11.05
N LEU A 644 23.96 -19.07 -9.94
CA LEU A 644 22.90 -18.45 -9.15
C LEU A 644 23.40 -17.11 -8.61
N SER A 645 22.79 -16.02 -9.06
CA SER A 645 23.03 -14.67 -8.52
C SER A 645 22.39 -14.60 -7.13
N ILE A 646 23.11 -15.10 -6.13
CA ILE A 646 22.77 -14.89 -4.73
C ILE A 646 23.36 -13.54 -4.35
N PRO A 647 22.55 -12.53 -4.02
CA PRO A 647 23.06 -11.21 -3.75
C PRO A 647 24.04 -11.27 -2.56
N PRO A 648 25.19 -10.57 -2.63
CA PRO A 648 26.16 -10.53 -1.55
C PRO A 648 25.56 -9.88 -0.30
N LYS A 649 26.31 -9.91 0.82
CA LYS A 649 25.95 -9.32 2.12
C LYS A 649 25.45 -7.85 2.04
N GLU A 650 25.70 -7.16 0.93
CA GLU A 650 25.26 -5.81 0.55
C GLU A 650 23.83 -5.72 -0.03
N TYR A 651 23.02 -6.79 -0.02
CA TYR A 651 21.57 -6.64 -0.15
C TYR A 651 21.04 -5.92 1.10
N ASN A 652 21.16 -4.60 1.09
CA ASN A 652 20.84 -3.70 2.20
C ASN A 652 19.32 -3.63 2.38
N VAL A 653 18.73 -4.71 2.90
CA VAL A 653 17.38 -4.66 3.45
C VAL A 653 17.43 -3.69 4.62
N GLU A 654 16.73 -2.57 4.50
CA GLU A 654 16.57 -1.60 5.58
C GLU A 654 15.56 -2.15 6.59
N TRP A 655 16.03 -3.09 7.44
CA TRP A 655 15.17 -3.87 8.34
C TRP A 655 14.24 -3.04 9.23
N GLU A 656 14.69 -1.86 9.65
CA GLU A 656 13.93 -0.93 10.50
C GLU A 656 12.86 -0.14 9.74
N LEU A 657 12.97 -0.07 8.40
CA LEU A 657 12.05 0.67 7.53
C LEU A 657 11.02 -0.23 6.85
N LEU A 658 11.13 -1.55 7.01
CA LEU A 658 10.16 -2.52 6.49
C LEU A 658 8.74 -2.21 6.98
N ARG A 659 7.76 -2.37 6.08
CA ARG A 659 6.35 -2.11 6.34
C ARG A 659 5.49 -3.29 5.96
N ASP A 660 4.45 -3.52 6.75
CA ASP A 660 3.37 -4.42 6.37
C ASP A 660 2.35 -3.65 5.53
N ASN A 661 2.13 -4.12 4.30
CA ASN A 661 1.15 -3.57 3.37
C ASN A 661 -0.02 -4.53 3.11
N HIS A 662 -0.09 -5.64 3.86
CA HIS A 662 -1.17 -6.62 3.72
C HIS A 662 -2.52 -5.99 4.04
N ASP A 663 -3.51 -6.21 3.19
CA ASP A 663 -4.89 -5.81 3.44
C ASP A 663 -5.58 -6.90 4.26
N LEU A 664 -5.55 -6.75 5.58
CA LEU A 664 -6.20 -7.68 6.51
C LEU A 664 -7.72 -7.46 6.55
N ASN A 665 -8.17 -6.25 6.19
CA ASN A 665 -9.57 -5.89 6.17
C ASN A 665 -10.35 -6.51 4.99
N VAL A 666 -9.65 -7.06 3.99
CA VAL A 666 -10.25 -7.76 2.83
C VAL A 666 -11.13 -8.94 3.24
N TYR A 667 -10.78 -9.62 4.34
CA TYR A 667 -11.59 -10.72 4.87
C TYR A 667 -12.83 -10.14 5.51
N MET A 668 -13.99 -10.57 5.00
CA MET A 668 -15.27 -10.22 5.61
C MET A 668 -15.42 -11.04 6.89
N SER A 669 -15.60 -10.34 8.00
CA SER A 669 -15.78 -10.91 9.33
C SER A 669 -16.85 -10.16 10.09
N TRP A 670 -17.63 -10.90 10.86
CA TRP A 670 -18.61 -10.36 11.81
C TRP A 670 -18.33 -10.86 13.23
N ASP A 671 -17.05 -11.11 13.54
CA ASP A 671 -16.62 -11.55 14.86
C ASP A 671 -16.51 -10.36 15.83
N PRO A 672 -16.78 -10.54 17.14
CA PRO A 672 -16.81 -9.45 18.12
C PRO A 672 -15.54 -8.59 18.17
N GLU A 673 -14.37 -9.17 17.88
CA GLU A 673 -13.07 -8.52 17.82
C GLU A 673 -13.04 -7.33 16.82
N ARG A 674 -13.89 -7.39 15.78
CA ARG A 674 -14.03 -6.31 14.77
C ARG A 674 -14.70 -5.04 15.30
N ILE A 675 -15.29 -5.08 16.50
CA ILE A 675 -15.91 -3.90 17.11
C ILE A 675 -14.84 -2.98 17.71
N GLU A 676 -13.77 -3.54 18.27
CA GLU A 676 -12.79 -2.77 19.04
C GLU A 676 -11.86 -1.95 18.15
N SER A 677 -11.25 -2.58 17.14
CA SER A 677 -10.30 -1.92 16.25
C SER A 677 -10.14 -2.67 14.93
N ALA A 678 -9.51 -2.01 13.96
CA ALA A 678 -9.14 -2.65 12.71
C ALA A 678 -8.14 -3.81 12.95
N PRO A 679 -8.17 -4.90 12.16
CA PRO A 679 -7.25 -6.04 12.25
C PRO A 679 -5.77 -5.67 12.29
N GLU A 680 -5.39 -4.62 11.57
CA GLU A 680 -4.03 -4.07 11.49
C GLU A 680 -3.54 -3.56 12.86
N ASP A 681 -4.46 -3.14 13.72
CA ASP A 681 -4.15 -2.59 15.04
C ASP A 681 -4.06 -3.61 16.15
N TRP A 682 -4.50 -4.85 15.88
CA TRP A 682 -4.53 -5.91 16.87
C TRP A 682 -3.12 -6.26 17.35
N LYS A 683 -3.02 -6.59 18.64
CA LYS A 683 -1.76 -6.95 19.28
C LYS A 683 -1.10 -8.16 18.59
N ASP A 684 -1.91 -9.14 18.24
CA ASP A 684 -1.49 -10.37 17.58
C ASP A 684 -0.93 -10.10 16.18
N THR A 685 -1.55 -9.22 15.40
CA THR A 685 -1.05 -8.76 14.10
C THR A 685 0.31 -8.07 14.23
N LYS A 686 0.44 -7.15 15.18
CA LYS A 686 1.70 -6.44 15.46
C LYS A 686 2.80 -7.39 15.93
N GLN A 687 2.46 -8.43 16.69
CA GLN A 687 3.38 -9.48 17.10
C GLN A 687 3.82 -10.33 15.91
N LEU A 688 2.88 -10.75 15.06
CA LEU A 688 3.17 -11.54 13.87
C LEU A 688 4.09 -10.81 12.89
N PHE A 689 3.90 -9.51 12.70
CA PHE A 689 4.80 -8.70 11.88
C PHE A 689 6.25 -8.79 12.37
N LYS A 690 6.47 -8.67 13.69
CA LYS A 690 7.79 -8.83 14.32
C LYS A 690 8.35 -10.23 14.12
N GLN A 691 7.52 -11.26 14.29
CA GLN A 691 7.91 -12.66 14.06
C GLN A 691 8.31 -12.92 12.60
N ASN A 692 7.56 -12.37 11.64
CA ASN A 692 7.87 -12.48 10.21
C ASN A 692 9.19 -11.80 9.85
N ILE A 693 9.47 -10.60 10.39
CA ILE A 693 10.78 -9.95 10.22
C ILE A 693 11.90 -10.81 10.79
N LEU A 694 11.72 -11.36 11.99
CA LEU A 694 12.72 -12.20 12.63
C LEU A 694 13.01 -13.47 11.82
N PHE A 695 11.95 -14.14 11.34
CA PHE A 695 12.06 -15.29 10.45
C PHE A 695 12.77 -14.95 9.14
N LEU A 696 12.41 -13.82 8.53
CA LEU A 696 13.02 -13.33 7.30
C LEU A 696 14.51 -13.04 7.47
N LYS A 697 14.91 -12.42 8.60
CA LYS A 697 16.32 -12.22 8.95
C LYS A 697 17.06 -13.56 9.06
N LEU A 698 16.49 -14.54 9.77
CA LEU A 698 17.06 -15.89 9.90
C LEU A 698 17.24 -16.57 8.54
N ARG A 699 16.24 -16.49 7.65
CA ARG A 699 16.34 -17.01 6.28
C ARG A 699 17.40 -16.30 5.45
N ASN A 700 17.43 -14.97 5.51
CA ASN A 700 18.40 -14.17 4.77
C ASN A 700 19.86 -14.51 5.17
N PHE A 701 20.12 -14.67 6.47
CA PHE A 701 21.43 -15.11 6.95
C PHE A 701 21.80 -16.53 6.49
N ALA A 702 20.83 -17.45 6.39
CA ALA A 702 21.09 -18.78 5.83
C ALA A 702 21.49 -18.70 4.36
N ILE A 703 20.81 -17.87 3.56
CA ILE A 703 21.17 -17.60 2.16
C ILE A 703 22.56 -16.97 2.06
N GLN A 704 22.86 -15.96 2.88
CA GLN A 704 24.18 -15.33 2.92
C GLN A 704 25.27 -16.34 3.28
N THR A 705 25.00 -17.27 4.19
CA THR A 705 25.94 -18.35 4.54
C THR A 705 26.25 -19.21 3.31
N VAL A 706 25.24 -19.57 2.52
CA VAL A 706 25.42 -20.33 1.27
C VAL A 706 26.22 -19.51 0.25
N ALA A 707 25.90 -18.22 0.07
CA ALA A 707 26.64 -17.33 -0.84
C ALA A 707 28.13 -17.24 -0.48
N ILE A 708 28.44 -17.01 0.81
CA ILE A 708 29.83 -16.92 1.28
C ILE A 708 30.55 -18.25 1.07
N ILE A 709 29.88 -19.39 1.23
CA ILE A 709 30.48 -20.71 0.95
C ILE A 709 30.79 -20.88 -0.53
N VAL A 710 29.92 -20.41 -1.42
CA VAL A 710 30.19 -20.37 -2.86
C VAL A 710 31.40 -19.48 -3.15
N ASP A 711 31.47 -18.28 -2.58
CA ASP A 711 32.60 -17.36 -2.73
C ASP A 711 33.93 -17.95 -2.21
N ILE A 712 33.89 -18.68 -1.10
CA ILE A 712 35.05 -19.43 -0.58
C ILE A 712 35.49 -20.49 -1.58
N SER A 713 34.54 -21.16 -2.24
CA SER A 713 34.80 -22.24 -3.18
C SER A 713 35.36 -21.73 -4.52
N LEU A 714 34.94 -20.53 -4.95
CA LEU A 714 35.43 -19.85 -6.15
C LEU A 714 36.72 -19.04 -5.91
N SER A 715 37.04 -18.69 -4.65
CA SER A 715 38.20 -17.87 -4.35
C SER A 715 39.55 -18.52 -4.70
N THR A 716 40.38 -17.81 -5.46
CA THR A 716 41.78 -18.16 -5.74
C THR A 716 42.71 -17.20 -4.98
N ASP A 717 43.61 -17.76 -4.16
CA ASP A 717 44.67 -17.16 -3.33
C ASP A 717 44.54 -15.68 -2.85
N GLY A 718 44.40 -15.52 -1.52
CA GLY A 718 44.49 -14.23 -0.81
C GLY A 718 43.17 -13.68 -0.25
N THR A 719 42.03 -13.97 -0.90
CA THR A 719 40.68 -13.52 -0.46
C THR A 719 39.93 -14.57 0.35
N ARG A 720 40.31 -15.85 0.25
CA ARG A 720 39.66 -16.97 0.95
C ARG A 720 39.60 -16.79 2.47
N LEU A 721 40.67 -16.28 3.08
CA LEU A 721 40.72 -16.02 4.52
C LEU A 721 39.72 -14.94 4.95
N LYS A 722 39.54 -13.90 4.12
CA LYS A 722 38.55 -12.85 4.35
C LYS A 722 37.14 -13.41 4.31
N HIS A 723 36.82 -14.23 3.30
CA HIS A 723 35.50 -14.86 3.21
C HIS A 723 35.23 -15.84 4.37
N LEU A 724 36.26 -16.57 4.84
CA LEU A 724 36.14 -17.43 6.03
C LEU A 724 35.87 -16.63 7.31
N GLU A 725 36.47 -15.45 7.46
CA GLU A 725 36.18 -14.55 8.59
C GLU A 725 34.76 -13.99 8.52
N ILE A 726 34.32 -13.56 7.33
CA ILE A 726 32.94 -13.12 7.08
C ILE A 726 31.95 -14.26 7.38
N LEU A 727 32.25 -15.50 6.99
CA LEU A 727 31.43 -16.67 7.30
C LEU A 727 31.29 -16.86 8.81
N LYS A 728 32.41 -16.84 9.56
CA LYS A 728 32.38 -16.99 11.02
C LYS A 728 31.51 -15.93 11.70
N ASN A 729 31.66 -14.67 11.31
CA ASN A 729 30.87 -13.58 11.85
C ASN A 729 29.38 -13.75 11.52
N THR A 730 29.06 -14.07 10.26
CA THR A 730 27.68 -14.27 9.80
C THR A 730 27.00 -15.44 10.53
N VAL A 731 27.72 -16.53 10.77
CA VAL A 731 27.22 -17.68 11.55
C VAL A 731 27.03 -17.31 13.02
N ALA A 732 27.94 -16.54 13.61
CA ALA A 732 27.80 -16.07 14.99
C ALA A 732 26.58 -15.14 15.15
N ASP A 733 26.42 -14.18 14.24
CA ASP A 733 25.27 -13.26 14.20
C ASP A 733 23.95 -14.03 14.06
N TRP A 734 23.91 -15.06 13.19
CA TRP A 734 22.75 -15.93 13.06
C TRP A 734 22.43 -16.69 14.34
N LYS A 735 23.43 -17.24 15.04
CA LYS A 735 23.23 -17.98 16.30
C LYS A 735 22.67 -17.07 17.38
N ILE A 736 23.22 -15.86 17.53
CA ILE A 736 22.70 -14.85 18.47
C ILE A 736 21.24 -14.51 18.14
N LEU A 737 20.92 -14.31 16.86
CA LEU A 737 19.55 -14.02 16.43
C LEU A 737 18.60 -15.20 16.70
N PHE A 738 19.04 -16.43 16.45
CA PHE A 738 18.26 -17.63 16.70
C PHE A 738 18.01 -17.87 18.19
N GLU A 739 19.03 -17.72 19.03
CA GLU A 739 18.88 -17.80 20.49
C GLU A 739 17.93 -16.72 21.03
N LYS A 740 17.99 -15.50 20.47
CA LYS A 740 17.02 -14.45 20.77
C LYS A 740 15.60 -14.87 20.36
N ALA A 741 15.43 -15.42 19.16
CA ALA A 741 14.12 -15.88 18.67
C ALA A 741 13.50 -16.99 19.55
N VAL A 742 14.31 -17.93 20.01
CA VAL A 742 13.88 -19.03 20.88
C VAL A 742 13.60 -18.54 22.31
N SER A 743 14.44 -17.64 22.84
CA SER A 743 14.31 -17.12 24.21
C SER A 743 13.16 -16.14 24.41
N GLU A 744 12.69 -15.47 23.35
CA GLU A 744 11.50 -14.61 23.39
C GLU A 744 10.20 -15.38 23.70
N ASN A 745 10.24 -16.73 23.72
CA ASN A 745 9.15 -17.63 24.16
C ASN A 745 7.78 -17.17 23.62
N LEU A 746 7.76 -16.85 22.34
CA LEU A 746 6.61 -16.28 21.65
C LEU A 746 5.44 -17.25 21.76
N ALA A 747 4.41 -16.84 22.52
CA ALA A 747 3.20 -17.64 22.66
C ALA A 747 2.57 -17.82 21.26
N PRO A 748 2.10 -19.04 20.92
CA PRO A 748 1.43 -19.28 19.65
C PRO A 748 0.25 -18.30 19.52
N ILE A 749 0.31 -17.48 18.48
CA ILE A 749 -0.75 -16.52 18.18
C ILE A 749 -2.07 -17.28 17.96
N SER A 750 -3.14 -16.84 18.61
CA SER A 750 -4.44 -17.51 18.56
C SER A 750 -4.94 -17.55 17.11
N GLU A 751 -5.33 -18.74 16.63
CA GLU A 751 -6.00 -18.92 15.34
C GLU A 751 -7.46 -18.46 15.44
N GLN A 752 -7.71 -17.18 15.74
CA GLN A 752 -9.05 -16.62 15.68
C GLN A 752 -9.39 -16.28 14.23
N TRP A 753 -10.17 -17.18 13.65
CA TRP A 753 -11.08 -17.13 12.50
C TRP A 753 -10.80 -16.18 11.32
N THR A 754 -10.55 -14.88 11.50
CA THR A 754 -10.72 -13.92 10.39
C THR A 754 -9.58 -12.98 10.04
N ASP A 755 -8.59 -12.77 10.90
CA ASP A 755 -7.71 -11.59 10.75
C ASP A 755 -6.25 -11.81 11.13
N SER A 756 -5.95 -12.88 11.88
CA SER A 756 -4.57 -13.28 12.06
C SER A 756 -4.04 -13.89 10.76
N VAL A 757 -2.93 -13.33 10.27
CA VAL A 757 -2.13 -13.90 9.17
C VAL A 757 -1.37 -15.12 9.72
N THR A 758 -1.99 -16.06 10.41
CA THR A 758 -1.24 -17.25 10.87
C THR A 758 -1.25 -18.34 9.82
N ILE A 759 -0.27 -18.19 8.93
CA ILE A 759 0.65 -19.28 8.60
C ILE A 759 1.54 -19.43 9.80
N GLU A 760 1.50 -20.58 10.48
CA GLU A 760 2.48 -21.07 11.45
C GLU A 760 3.25 -19.96 12.19
N ASP A 761 2.90 -19.68 13.46
CA ASP A 761 3.75 -18.84 14.32
C ASP A 761 5.21 -19.27 14.17
N LEU A 762 6.16 -18.34 14.33
CA LEU A 762 7.59 -18.65 14.33
C LEU A 762 7.90 -19.96 15.09
N SER A 763 7.26 -20.22 16.22
CA SER A 763 7.39 -21.51 16.94
C SER A 763 7.09 -22.74 16.07
N GLN A 764 5.96 -22.75 15.37
CA GLN A 764 5.56 -23.86 14.48
C GLN A 764 6.47 -23.95 13.24
N ARG A 765 6.91 -22.82 12.68
CA ARG A 765 7.87 -22.83 11.55
C ARG A 765 9.23 -23.37 11.94
N LEU A 766 9.72 -23.00 13.14
CA LEU A 766 10.98 -23.51 13.67
C LEU A 766 10.89 -25.01 13.96
N GLU A 767 9.76 -25.47 14.51
CA GLU A 767 9.49 -26.89 14.74
C GLU A 767 9.40 -27.69 13.43
N ALA A 768 8.68 -27.18 12.43
CA ALA A 768 8.56 -27.79 11.10
C ALA A 768 9.90 -27.89 10.36
N LEU A 769 10.82 -26.94 10.61
CA LEU A 769 12.19 -26.98 10.07
C LEU A 769 13.14 -27.86 10.90
N HIS A 770 12.63 -28.55 11.94
CA HIS A 770 13.41 -29.34 12.90
C HIS A 770 14.61 -28.57 13.49
N LEU A 771 14.48 -27.24 13.61
CA LEU A 771 15.52 -26.39 14.16
C LEU A 771 15.50 -26.50 15.68
N SER A 772 16.21 -27.49 16.20
CA SER A 772 16.46 -27.62 17.64
C SER A 772 17.71 -26.82 18.02
N THR A 773 17.90 -26.54 19.31
CA THR A 773 19.15 -25.95 19.82
C THR A 773 20.39 -26.82 19.54
N SER A 774 20.21 -28.10 19.17
CA SER A 774 21.28 -29.06 18.88
C SER A 774 21.48 -29.41 17.39
N GLN A 775 20.47 -29.22 16.53
CA GLN A 775 20.55 -29.40 15.07
C GLN A 775 19.95 -28.17 14.37
N ASN A 776 20.79 -27.39 13.70
CA ASN A 776 20.32 -26.21 12.95
C ASN A 776 20.82 -26.20 11.49
N ILE A 777 20.08 -25.50 10.63
CA ILE A 777 20.34 -25.46 9.18
C ILE A 777 21.72 -24.91 8.83
N VAL A 778 22.21 -23.92 9.59
CA VAL A 778 23.53 -23.31 9.37
C VAL A 778 24.66 -24.27 9.74
N ASP A 779 24.52 -25.03 10.83
CA ASP A 779 25.46 -26.06 11.24
C ASP A 779 25.42 -27.24 10.27
N ASN A 780 24.25 -27.60 9.71
CA ASN A 780 24.14 -28.59 8.64
C ASN A 780 24.82 -28.14 7.34
N ILE A 781 24.64 -26.87 6.96
CA ILE A 781 25.33 -26.25 5.81
C ILE A 781 26.85 -26.28 6.04
N LEU A 782 27.31 -25.87 7.23
CA LEU A 782 28.73 -25.85 7.59
C LEU A 782 29.33 -27.26 7.66
N HIS A 783 28.59 -28.23 8.18
CA HIS A 783 28.98 -29.62 8.23
C HIS A 783 29.14 -30.20 6.82
N SER A 784 28.17 -29.93 5.93
CA SER A 784 28.22 -30.34 4.52
C SER A 784 29.42 -29.74 3.80
N TYR A 785 29.69 -28.44 4.00
CA TYR A 785 30.92 -27.79 3.48
C TYR A 785 32.19 -28.46 4.04
N THR A 786 32.21 -28.79 5.34
CA THR A 786 33.37 -29.42 5.99
C THR A 786 33.63 -30.82 5.43
N ILE A 787 32.58 -31.62 5.19
CA ILE A 787 32.69 -32.93 4.55
C ILE A 787 33.21 -32.77 3.12
N ALA A 788 32.58 -31.92 2.31
CA ALA A 788 32.97 -31.69 0.92
C ALA A 788 34.43 -31.23 0.80
N ASN A 789 34.87 -30.33 1.67
CA ASN A 789 36.25 -29.85 1.69
C ASN A 789 37.24 -30.96 2.11
N LYS A 790 36.87 -31.84 3.05
CA LYS A 790 37.69 -33.01 3.43
C LYS A 790 37.82 -34.00 2.27
N GLU A 791 36.73 -34.29 1.56
CA GLU A 791 36.74 -35.17 0.39
C GLU A 791 37.56 -34.59 -0.76
N LEU A 792 37.42 -33.29 -1.05
CA LEU A 792 38.24 -32.60 -2.04
C LEU A 792 39.73 -32.64 -1.69
N GLN A 793 40.09 -32.42 -0.43
CA GLN A 793 41.48 -32.55 0.03
C GLN A 793 41.99 -33.99 -0.11
N LEU A 794 41.16 -35.00 0.13
CA LEU A 794 41.53 -36.40 -0.06
C LEU A 794 41.77 -36.73 -1.54
N ILE A 795 40.88 -36.26 -2.43
CA ILE A 795 41.02 -36.43 -3.89
C ILE A 795 42.28 -35.71 -4.40
N LEU A 796 42.53 -34.48 -3.97
CA LEU A 796 43.72 -33.72 -4.33
C LEU A 796 44.99 -34.43 -3.83
N LYS A 797 45.03 -34.88 -2.57
CA LYS A 797 46.15 -35.69 -2.06
C LYS A 797 46.36 -36.96 -2.88
N THR A 798 45.28 -37.63 -3.28
CA THR A 798 45.34 -38.85 -4.10
C THR A 798 45.84 -38.56 -5.51
N LYS A 799 45.37 -37.48 -6.16
CA LYS A 799 45.85 -37.03 -7.48
C LYS A 799 47.30 -36.57 -7.45
N VAL A 800 47.71 -35.79 -6.44
CA VAL A 800 49.11 -35.40 -6.24
C VAL A 800 49.98 -36.63 -6.05
N LYS A 801 49.51 -37.63 -5.28
CA LYS A 801 50.21 -38.91 -5.12
C LYS A 801 50.32 -39.70 -6.43
N MET A 802 49.25 -39.75 -7.24
CA MET A 802 49.29 -40.37 -8.58
C MET A 802 50.24 -39.63 -9.53
N LEU A 803 50.17 -38.30 -9.59
CA LEU A 803 51.07 -37.49 -10.42
C LEU A 803 52.52 -37.63 -9.98
N SER A 804 52.78 -37.68 -8.68
CA SER A 804 54.12 -37.93 -8.13
C SER A 804 54.67 -39.33 -8.45
N ASN A 805 53.77 -40.30 -8.67
CA ASN A 805 54.11 -41.66 -9.09
C ASN A 805 54.27 -41.79 -10.61
N ILE A 806 53.72 -40.87 -11.40
CA ILE A 806 53.91 -40.79 -12.86
C ILE A 806 55.19 -40.02 -13.21
N SER A 807 55.63 -39.11 -12.32
CA SER A 807 56.91 -38.38 -12.44
C SER A 807 58.13 -39.15 -11.90
N ARG A 808 57.94 -40.37 -11.41
CA ARG A 808 58.99 -41.33 -11.05
C ARG A 808 59.01 -42.43 -12.08
#